data_AF-O58048-F1
#
_entry.id   AF-O58048-F1
#
_cell.length_a   1.000
_cell.length_b   1.000
_cell.length_c   1.000
_cell.angle_alpha   90.00
_cell.angle_beta   90.00
_cell.angle_gamma   90.00
#
_symmetry.space_group_name_H-M   'P 1'
#
loop_
_entity.id
_entity.type
_entity.pdbx_description
1 polymer ?
#
loop_
_entity_poly.entity_id
_entity_poly.type
_entity_poly.pdbx_seq_one_letter_code
_entity_poly.pdbx_strand_id
1 'polypeptide(L)'
;MKKLVSLAIALFLVLSVMPIFKPASATPTSKSLADDLIPSRKTGLKWIPPEEYLRLTGHIYPVMDERAFREALKYAPFYLGRTLPLSAGNSGNQLPSRVENTEYLPPVGNQGHVGSCVGWSSTYYVWTYMLNWWRNNPHPTSPEDIMNPTFTYNLINGGADEGSNMWDAMNVISTIGAVPLNAFPLYVLGPRGDPENYAWVWPNLTQWMMAPYNSGTYDMYVWQYWDPYNYYTPEGMWYLLYLDNGTQWNYLKGLLASGYVVQTALLVLPSFEFLNRPEDFINWLNFYVEYSKYYSDLYWTSDGYKYWTVEGLLDWVSSAYNETFERDPSIYIELMKEVLVNDFGVSLTDTIPVAVEKINATFYERFVNNQTWWDEAKFYLSAYSLKGEEWFVNNAFVDLYALANFEWMLHYIPEGTYVSSGRIAYVNFNNYYWAWAGGHAVTIIGYDDNVTTPDGQGALLMVNSWGTDWGDNGFWKYSYEAARTYTWYDYPYIISVRGLIQLPIFISYDEAFVYVPKAAKYKPRLMTVIGINHPYRGEVVDGIYNSTTYEIIASSGILAGVKVNNTIVWFHNYLDFWIDYISDKEYNAILSNLSLLESYLPQAHPFPESPMAFDVSQLSDYLVYYMEDKNSTPTEVTFYVQPKDILPDNFTGELYNFTLLISIGGEYKVLGSLEGNVSIPDGGYVTVPLEIPVVSYDVAPNNVTVQYGNFNVSIYSIIPLEDARIVIGNESYPLTAEEGGYYFYANSIAEKLKLHAGTYNYTVIVTYPNGKEVALPERTVTISAPTVSIISPEETIYNETVIPVKVAVKDAVEIVNVTAKVGEEVLELTYNESSGYYTGTLNLSDGAYTLVVTAVDTWNNTGVAKVHFIVKAGANVTTVTVENATVNVGVTGNVTVTVENKTVVANVTTSEGTYEVKVPVVNNVPSIFVNSSAIESVATGEANATLVAGWNASVEATTSVGEPEKEDGKLLYPVTITADVELGENGVAVIALRDVNISKIYLIKNGQKIQLTTNESDPIAYYYVQNGIVFVVIKQDPKIVAYGSYAKPAPRRKVSIPTLNFLGYSWYKLYSEKFSKLYEEAVELGVDNETLALALEYHQKAGEYYSKVLELSEGNVIYHLYDIRLLAPLRQAYVNEMKAVRILEKAIKELKGEE
;
A
#
# COMPACT_ATOMS: atom_id res chain seq x y z
N MET A 1 2.79 41.65 -41.63
CA MET A 1 1.61 41.21 -40.83
C MET A 1 0.72 40.22 -41.57
N LYS A 2 0.23 40.45 -42.79
CA LYS A 2 -0.55 39.41 -43.52
C LYS A 2 0.25 38.17 -43.99
N LYS A 3 1.58 38.25 -44.14
CA LYS A 3 2.45 37.08 -44.40
C LYS A 3 2.92 36.31 -43.14
N LEU A 4 2.69 36.85 -41.94
CA LEU A 4 3.01 36.17 -40.67
C LEU A 4 1.83 35.33 -40.16
N VAL A 5 0.60 35.73 -40.47
CA VAL A 5 -0.62 34.95 -40.16
C VAL A 5 -0.75 33.73 -41.08
N SER A 6 -0.36 33.83 -42.36
CA SER A 6 -0.31 32.67 -43.27
C SER A 6 0.79 31.67 -42.91
N LEU A 7 1.88 32.12 -42.28
CA LEU A 7 2.95 31.22 -41.82
C LEU A 7 2.55 30.49 -40.53
N ALA A 8 1.78 31.12 -39.64
CA ALA A 8 1.25 30.49 -38.42
C ALA A 8 0.15 29.45 -38.73
N ILE A 9 -0.69 29.70 -39.74
CA ILE A 9 -1.73 28.76 -40.18
C ILE A 9 -1.12 27.57 -40.97
N ALA A 10 -0.08 27.81 -41.77
CA ALA A 10 0.67 26.74 -42.44
C ALA A 10 1.52 25.89 -41.45
N LEU A 11 2.02 26.47 -40.35
CA LEU A 11 2.74 25.72 -39.31
C LEU A 11 1.80 24.84 -38.46
N PHE A 12 0.54 25.27 -38.26
CA PHE A 12 -0.49 24.49 -37.57
C PHE A 12 -1.00 23.30 -38.41
N LEU A 13 -1.07 23.45 -39.74
CA LEU A 13 -1.52 22.39 -40.66
C LEU A 13 -0.43 21.37 -41.05
N VAL A 14 0.86 21.69 -40.84
CA VAL A 14 1.99 20.78 -41.10
C VAL A 14 2.36 19.95 -39.86
N LEU A 15 1.86 20.30 -38.66
CA LEU A 15 2.03 19.50 -37.44
C LEU A 15 0.91 18.47 -37.21
N SER A 16 -0.11 18.39 -38.07
CA SER A 16 -1.25 17.48 -37.91
C SER A 16 -1.22 16.23 -38.81
N VAL A 17 -0.16 15.97 -39.58
CA VAL A 17 -0.09 14.79 -40.45
C VAL A 17 1.33 14.24 -40.60
N MET A 18 1.72 13.26 -39.77
CA MET A 18 2.52 12.06 -40.14
C MET A 18 2.76 11.17 -38.91
N PRO A 19 2.39 9.87 -38.93
CA PRO A 19 2.70 8.92 -37.87
C PRO A 19 3.97 8.13 -38.22
N ILE A 20 5.08 8.28 -37.49
CA ILE A 20 6.17 7.28 -37.49
C ILE A 20 6.83 7.25 -36.10
N PHE A 21 6.39 6.32 -35.25
CA PHE A 21 7.20 5.27 -34.62
C PHE A 21 6.22 4.24 -34.05
N LYS A 22 6.14 3.06 -34.67
CA LYS A 22 5.41 1.90 -34.15
C LYS A 22 6.23 1.25 -33.01
N PRO A 23 5.69 1.06 -31.80
CA PRO A 23 5.87 -0.20 -31.08
C PRO A 23 4.93 -1.24 -31.71
N ALA A 24 5.32 -2.51 -31.69
CA ALA A 24 4.57 -3.59 -32.33
C ALA A 24 3.18 -3.77 -31.68
N SER A 25 2.12 -3.31 -32.35
CA SER A 25 0.73 -3.62 -32.01
C SER A 25 0.25 -4.82 -32.85
N ALA A 26 -0.37 -5.80 -32.19
CA ALA A 26 -1.01 -6.93 -32.84
C ALA A 26 -2.11 -6.42 -33.80
N THR A 27 -2.02 -6.81 -35.07
CA THR A 27 -3.02 -6.52 -36.10
C THR A 27 -4.28 -7.33 -35.86
N PRO A 28 -5.48 -6.73 -35.72
CA PRO A 28 -6.74 -7.45 -35.78
C PRO A 28 -6.97 -7.92 -37.22
N THR A 29 -7.19 -9.22 -37.40
CA THR A 29 -7.52 -9.81 -38.69
C THR A 29 -8.93 -9.42 -39.11
N SER A 30 -9.04 -8.76 -40.27
CA SER A 30 -10.31 -8.50 -40.95
C SER A 30 -10.91 -9.81 -41.46
N LYS A 31 -12.10 -10.19 -40.99
CA LYS A 31 -12.99 -11.09 -41.72
C LYS A 31 -14.43 -10.61 -41.59
N SER A 32 -15.07 -10.41 -42.75
CA SER A 32 -16.50 -10.19 -42.88
C SER A 32 -17.27 -11.48 -42.56
N LEU A 33 -18.21 -11.41 -41.64
CA LEU A 33 -19.25 -12.42 -41.45
C LEU A 33 -20.61 -11.74 -41.67
N ALA A 34 -21.47 -12.48 -42.36
CA ALA A 34 -22.66 -12.03 -43.05
C ALA A 34 -23.79 -11.55 -42.13
N ASP A 35 -24.65 -10.73 -42.73
CA ASP A 35 -25.71 -9.87 -42.21
C ASP A 35 -26.95 -10.52 -41.55
N ASP A 36 -26.87 -11.72 -40.97
CA ASP A 36 -28.04 -12.30 -40.28
C ASP A 36 -27.71 -12.75 -38.85
N LEU A 37 -28.35 -12.07 -37.87
CA LEU A 37 -28.49 -12.39 -36.44
C LEU A 37 -27.62 -11.69 -35.37
N ILE A 38 -27.16 -10.45 -35.56
CA ILE A 38 -26.65 -9.66 -34.43
C ILE A 38 -27.27 -8.24 -34.47
N PRO A 39 -28.20 -7.88 -33.56
CA PRO A 39 -28.58 -6.48 -33.41
C PRO A 39 -27.34 -5.69 -32.96
N SER A 40 -27.20 -4.47 -33.48
CA SER A 40 -26.19 -3.49 -33.06
C SER A 40 -25.93 -3.61 -31.56
N ARG A 41 -24.67 -3.76 -31.14
CA ARG A 41 -24.30 -3.68 -29.72
C ARG A 41 -24.90 -2.39 -29.16
N LYS A 42 -25.92 -2.55 -28.32
CA LYS A 42 -26.54 -1.51 -27.52
C LYS A 42 -26.17 -1.85 -26.08
N THR A 43 -25.10 -1.28 -25.57
CA THR A 43 -24.83 -1.29 -24.13
C THR A 43 -24.67 0.12 -23.60
N GLY A 44 -25.54 1.02 -24.04
CA GLY A 44 -26.05 2.09 -23.18
C GLY A 44 -27.29 1.62 -22.45
N LEU A 45 -27.44 1.98 -21.17
CA LEU A 45 -28.59 1.74 -20.29
C LEU A 45 -29.49 0.59 -20.77
N LYS A 46 -29.11 -0.67 -20.45
CA LYS A 46 -30.04 -1.79 -20.59
C LYS A 46 -31.11 -1.61 -19.53
N TRP A 47 -32.19 -0.92 -19.89
CA TRP A 47 -33.32 -0.71 -19.00
C TRP A 47 -33.93 -2.07 -18.64
N ILE A 48 -34.00 -2.33 -17.34
CA ILE A 48 -34.65 -3.49 -16.76
C ILE A 48 -35.69 -2.93 -15.80
N PRO A 49 -36.99 -3.21 -16.03
CA PRO A 49 -38.04 -2.75 -15.13
C PRO A 49 -37.77 -3.18 -13.68
N PRO A 50 -38.17 -2.42 -12.66
CA PRO A 50 -37.97 -2.80 -11.25
C PRO A 50 -38.49 -4.19 -10.90
N GLU A 51 -39.59 -4.65 -11.50
CA GLU A 51 -40.13 -6.00 -11.29
C GLU A 51 -39.24 -7.08 -11.90
N GLU A 52 -38.60 -6.75 -13.02
CA GLU A 52 -37.65 -7.63 -13.71
C GLU A 52 -36.32 -7.65 -12.96
N TYR A 53 -35.84 -6.49 -12.52
CA TYR A 53 -34.66 -6.36 -11.66
C TYR A 53 -34.87 -7.12 -10.35
N LEU A 54 -36.05 -6.98 -9.74
CA LEU A 54 -36.47 -7.78 -8.60
C LEU A 54 -36.42 -9.27 -8.90
N ARG A 55 -37.05 -9.71 -9.99
CA ARG A 55 -37.09 -11.12 -10.33
C ARG A 55 -35.69 -11.71 -10.55
N LEU A 56 -34.85 -10.94 -11.21
CA LEU A 56 -33.46 -11.27 -11.49
C LEU A 56 -32.68 -11.33 -10.20
N THR A 57 -32.47 -10.19 -9.57
CA THR A 57 -31.54 -10.01 -8.47
C THR A 57 -32.10 -10.46 -7.12
N GLY A 58 -33.41 -10.66 -7.00
CA GLY A 58 -34.10 -10.85 -5.73
C GLY A 58 -34.31 -9.55 -4.93
N HIS A 59 -33.94 -8.39 -5.47
CA HIS A 59 -33.99 -7.11 -4.77
C HIS A 59 -35.23 -6.29 -5.16
N ILE A 60 -36.12 -5.97 -4.22
CA ILE A 60 -37.14 -4.93 -4.45
C ILE A 60 -36.56 -3.61 -4.00
N TYR A 61 -36.72 -2.59 -4.84
CA TYR A 61 -36.50 -1.23 -4.37
C TYR A 61 -37.68 -0.80 -3.51
N PRO A 62 -37.46 -0.41 -2.25
CA PRO A 62 -38.57 -0.03 -1.40
C PRO A 62 -39.21 1.21 -2.00
N VAL A 63 -40.44 1.05 -2.48
CA VAL A 63 -41.26 2.16 -2.93
C VAL A 63 -41.57 3.02 -1.71
N MET A 64 -41.40 4.33 -1.81
CA MET A 64 -41.64 5.21 -0.68
C MET A 64 -43.11 5.16 -0.25
N ASP A 65 -43.35 4.65 0.96
CA ASP A 65 -44.65 4.67 1.63
C ASP A 65 -44.74 5.82 2.66
N GLU A 66 -45.90 5.96 3.32
CA GLU A 66 -46.11 7.03 4.30
C GLU A 66 -45.13 6.95 5.49
N ARG A 67 -44.77 5.73 5.90
CA ARG A 67 -43.87 5.51 7.04
C ARG A 67 -42.47 5.95 6.68
N ALA A 68 -41.94 5.44 5.57
CA ALA A 68 -40.64 5.80 5.02
C ALA A 68 -40.51 7.31 4.82
N PHE A 69 -41.54 7.94 4.24
CA PHE A 69 -41.59 9.39 4.08
C PHE A 69 -41.49 10.12 5.43
N ARG A 70 -42.30 9.74 6.43
CA ARG A 70 -42.25 10.34 7.77
C ARG A 70 -40.91 10.13 8.46
N GLU A 71 -40.30 8.98 8.25
CA GLU A 71 -38.99 8.63 8.79
C GLU A 71 -37.89 9.51 8.20
N ALA A 72 -37.83 9.62 6.87
CA ALA A 72 -36.89 10.51 6.17
C ALA A 72 -37.04 11.96 6.68
N LEU A 73 -38.27 12.46 6.81
CA LEU A 73 -38.53 13.80 7.35
C LEU A 73 -38.10 14.00 8.81
N LYS A 74 -38.18 12.94 9.63
CA LYS A 74 -37.78 12.96 11.04
C LYS A 74 -36.28 13.10 11.20
N TYR A 75 -35.50 12.40 10.36
CA TYR A 75 -34.04 12.37 10.43
C TYR A 75 -33.35 13.42 9.56
N ALA A 76 -34.08 14.06 8.66
CA ALA A 76 -33.57 15.15 7.82
C ALA A 76 -32.89 16.24 8.67
N PRO A 77 -31.60 16.54 8.42
CA PRO A 77 -30.90 17.63 9.08
C PRO A 77 -31.60 18.98 8.86
N PHE A 78 -31.19 20.00 9.61
CA PHE A 78 -31.66 21.35 9.33
C PHE A 78 -31.19 21.81 7.94
N TYR A 79 -32.05 22.52 7.22
CA TYR A 79 -31.75 23.12 5.91
C TYR A 79 -32.01 24.63 5.99
N LEU A 80 -31.09 25.44 5.47
CA LEU A 80 -31.17 26.90 5.52
C LEU A 80 -32.40 27.40 4.75
N GLY A 81 -33.20 28.27 5.36
CA GLY A 81 -34.47 28.74 4.78
C GLY A 81 -35.70 27.90 5.15
N ARG A 82 -35.54 26.83 5.93
CA ARG A 82 -36.66 26.03 6.48
C ARG A 82 -37.39 26.75 7.62
N THR A 83 -38.71 26.91 7.52
CA THR A 83 -39.58 26.96 8.72
C THR A 83 -39.78 25.53 9.24
N LEU A 84 -39.65 25.32 10.56
CA LEU A 84 -39.63 24.01 11.24
C LEU A 84 -40.63 22.97 10.68
N PRO A 85 -40.27 21.67 10.66
CA PRO A 85 -41.11 20.61 10.11
C PRO A 85 -42.50 20.60 10.74
N LEU A 86 -43.46 20.14 9.93
CA LEU A 86 -44.81 19.72 10.30
C LEU A 86 -44.81 19.02 11.67
N SER A 87 -45.04 19.79 12.73
CA SER A 87 -45.32 19.24 14.06
C SER A 87 -46.61 18.44 13.92
N ALA A 88 -46.55 17.16 14.26
CA ALA A 88 -47.67 16.23 14.22
C ALA A 88 -48.95 16.90 14.75
N GLY A 89 -49.94 17.11 13.88
CA GLY A 89 -51.29 17.49 14.30
C GLY A 89 -51.89 18.79 13.77
N ASN A 90 -51.62 19.24 12.54
CA ASN A 90 -52.49 20.24 11.90
C ASN A 90 -52.71 20.01 10.41
N SER A 91 -53.97 19.82 10.02
CA SER A 91 -54.48 19.54 8.68
C SER A 91 -54.53 20.77 7.75
N GLY A 92 -53.54 21.68 7.84
CA GLY A 92 -53.64 23.00 7.21
C GLY A 92 -52.36 23.71 6.78
N ASN A 93 -51.20 23.05 6.66
CA ASN A 93 -50.00 23.70 6.10
C ASN A 93 -49.75 23.22 4.67
N GLN A 94 -50.14 24.04 3.68
CA GLN A 94 -49.76 23.84 2.29
C GLN A 94 -48.24 23.88 2.14
N LEU A 95 -47.69 22.99 1.29
CA LEU A 95 -46.29 23.05 0.89
C LEU A 95 -45.98 24.42 0.24
N PRO A 96 -44.75 24.95 0.35
CA PRO A 96 -44.36 26.16 -0.36
C PRO A 96 -44.64 26.04 -1.86
N SER A 97 -45.10 27.09 -2.52
CA SER A 97 -45.35 27.05 -3.97
C SER A 97 -44.08 26.98 -4.82
N ARG A 98 -42.90 27.22 -4.21
CA ARG A 98 -41.59 27.17 -4.85
C ARG A 98 -40.54 26.70 -3.84
N VAL A 99 -39.70 25.76 -4.24
CA VAL A 99 -38.59 25.20 -3.48
C VAL A 99 -37.39 25.07 -4.40
N GLU A 100 -36.20 25.43 -3.91
CA GLU A 100 -34.95 25.36 -4.66
C GLU A 100 -33.81 25.01 -3.71
N ASN A 101 -33.25 23.80 -3.86
CA ASN A 101 -32.28 23.22 -2.94
C ASN A 101 -30.85 23.33 -3.50
N THR A 102 -30.29 24.54 -3.50
CA THR A 102 -28.95 24.81 -4.04
C THR A 102 -27.86 24.96 -2.99
N GLU A 103 -28.21 25.03 -1.70
CA GLU A 103 -27.29 25.37 -0.61
C GLU A 103 -26.10 24.41 -0.51
N TYR A 104 -26.35 23.10 -0.64
CA TYR A 104 -25.31 22.06 -0.53
C TYR A 104 -24.90 21.48 -1.88
N LEU A 105 -25.39 22.04 -3.00
CA LEU A 105 -25.00 21.55 -4.32
C LEU A 105 -23.54 21.92 -4.62
N PRO A 106 -22.77 21.04 -5.29
CA PRO A 106 -21.51 21.45 -5.90
C PRO A 106 -21.78 22.42 -7.07
N PRO A 107 -20.74 23.10 -7.59
CA PRO A 107 -20.82 23.84 -8.85
C PRO A 107 -21.38 22.97 -9.99
N VAL A 108 -21.96 23.60 -11.01
CA VAL A 108 -22.46 22.87 -12.19
C VAL A 108 -21.29 22.15 -12.88
N GLY A 109 -21.42 20.83 -12.95
CA GLY A 109 -20.49 19.91 -13.59
C GLY A 109 -20.63 19.84 -15.10
N ASN A 110 -19.62 19.26 -15.75
CA ASN A 110 -19.60 19.04 -17.18
C ASN A 110 -19.03 17.65 -17.49
N GLN A 111 -19.87 16.69 -17.88
CA GLN A 111 -19.50 15.34 -18.31
C GLN A 111 -18.75 15.33 -19.65
N GLY A 112 -18.83 16.45 -20.38
CA GLY A 112 -18.36 16.62 -21.74
C GLY A 112 -18.88 15.52 -22.67
N HIS A 113 -17.98 14.87 -23.41
CA HIS A 113 -18.37 13.90 -24.44
C HIS A 113 -18.42 12.44 -23.96
N VAL A 114 -18.34 12.21 -22.64
CA VAL A 114 -18.42 10.89 -22.00
C VAL A 114 -19.87 10.60 -21.60
N GLY A 115 -20.36 9.38 -21.82
CA GLY A 115 -21.69 8.88 -21.43
C GLY A 115 -21.89 8.71 -19.91
N SER A 116 -21.24 9.54 -19.10
CA SER A 116 -21.14 9.40 -17.63
C SER A 116 -22.27 10.09 -16.84
N CYS A 117 -23.39 10.47 -17.48
CA CYS A 117 -24.49 11.22 -16.85
C CYS A 117 -24.97 10.58 -15.53
N VAL A 118 -24.96 9.24 -15.45
CA VAL A 118 -25.29 8.52 -14.22
C VAL A 118 -24.33 8.83 -13.08
N GLY A 119 -23.02 8.78 -13.30
CA GLY A 119 -22.03 9.11 -12.27
C GLY A 119 -22.10 10.58 -11.84
N TRP A 120 -22.40 11.49 -12.78
CA TRP A 120 -22.59 12.91 -12.47
C TRP A 120 -23.86 13.18 -11.66
N SER A 121 -24.99 12.60 -12.06
CA SER A 121 -26.24 12.78 -11.33
C SER A 121 -26.21 12.12 -9.94
N SER A 122 -25.78 10.85 -9.87
CA SER A 122 -25.75 10.08 -8.61
C SER A 122 -24.66 10.56 -7.65
N THR A 123 -23.40 10.49 -8.08
CA THR A 123 -22.24 10.72 -7.20
C THR A 123 -21.88 12.20 -7.12
N TYR A 124 -21.72 12.88 -8.25
CA TYR A 124 -21.30 14.28 -8.23
C TYR A 124 -22.36 15.19 -7.63
N TYR A 125 -23.62 15.13 -8.07
CA TYR A 125 -24.66 15.99 -7.54
C TYR A 125 -25.30 15.45 -6.27
N VAL A 126 -26.04 14.34 -6.36
CA VAL A 126 -26.88 13.89 -5.25
C VAL A 126 -26.01 13.48 -4.05
N TRP A 127 -25.00 12.64 -4.25
CA TRP A 127 -24.21 12.13 -3.13
C TRP A 127 -23.38 13.22 -2.45
N THR A 128 -22.71 14.08 -3.22
CA THR A 128 -22.05 15.28 -2.69
C THR A 128 -23.02 16.15 -1.90
N TYR A 129 -24.19 16.44 -2.45
CA TYR A 129 -25.19 17.27 -1.77
C TYR A 129 -25.58 16.67 -0.43
N MET A 130 -25.86 15.37 -0.42
CA MET A 130 -26.32 14.67 0.77
C MET A 130 -25.24 14.57 1.84
N LEU A 131 -23.99 14.25 1.48
CA LEU A 131 -22.86 14.27 2.41
C LEU A 131 -22.65 15.65 3.03
N ASN A 132 -22.66 16.70 2.21
CA ASN A 132 -22.44 18.06 2.67
C ASN A 132 -23.62 18.58 3.51
N TRP A 133 -24.85 18.24 3.16
CA TRP A 133 -26.03 18.56 3.97
C TRP A 133 -25.94 17.90 5.36
N TRP A 134 -25.60 16.61 5.42
CA TRP A 134 -25.44 15.90 6.69
C TRP A 134 -24.23 16.37 7.50
N ARG A 135 -23.15 16.79 6.84
CA ARG A 135 -21.96 17.37 7.48
C ARG A 135 -22.14 18.86 7.83
N ASN A 136 -23.25 19.47 7.45
CA ASN A 136 -23.51 20.91 7.58
C ASN A 136 -22.38 21.75 6.96
N ASN A 137 -22.02 21.43 5.71
CA ASN A 137 -20.99 22.07 4.92
C ASN A 137 -21.59 22.76 3.67
N PRO A 138 -22.20 23.95 3.81
CA PRO A 138 -22.86 24.65 2.69
C PRO A 138 -21.85 25.12 1.63
N HIS A 139 -22.30 25.17 0.39
CA HIS A 139 -21.57 25.61 -0.80
C HIS A 139 -20.21 24.88 -1.01
N PRO A 140 -20.22 23.54 -1.13
CA PRO A 140 -19.00 22.78 -1.33
C PRO A 140 -18.33 23.17 -2.65
N THR A 141 -17.12 23.75 -2.57
CA THR A 141 -16.30 24.15 -3.73
C THR A 141 -14.92 23.51 -3.73
N SER A 142 -14.50 22.97 -2.58
CA SER A 142 -13.25 22.24 -2.43
C SER A 142 -13.37 20.85 -3.05
N PRO A 143 -12.39 20.37 -3.83
CA PRO A 143 -12.40 19.01 -4.40
C PRO A 143 -12.49 17.88 -3.36
N GLU A 144 -12.12 18.14 -2.11
CA GLU A 144 -12.21 17.17 -1.01
C GLU A 144 -13.66 16.93 -0.54
N ASP A 145 -14.53 17.93 -0.72
CA ASP A 145 -15.93 17.91 -0.31
C ASP A 145 -16.87 17.44 -1.42
N ILE A 146 -16.36 17.33 -2.65
CA ILE A 146 -17.12 16.97 -3.86
C ILE A 146 -16.74 15.54 -4.24
N MET A 147 -17.71 14.69 -4.55
CA MET A 147 -17.46 13.29 -4.90
C MET A 147 -17.17 13.11 -6.39
N ASN A 148 -16.25 12.20 -6.73
CA ASN A 148 -15.79 12.00 -8.10
C ASN A 148 -16.78 11.13 -8.92
N PRO A 149 -17.36 11.65 -10.03
CA PRO A 149 -18.33 10.91 -10.84
C PRO A 149 -17.68 9.83 -11.71
N THR A 150 -16.44 10.03 -12.14
CA THR A 150 -15.68 9.07 -12.95
C THR A 150 -15.36 7.81 -12.15
N PHE A 151 -15.05 7.93 -10.85
CA PHE A 151 -14.85 6.77 -9.98
C PHE A 151 -16.07 5.84 -10.03
N THR A 152 -17.27 6.38 -9.80
CA THR A 152 -18.49 5.56 -9.87
C THR A 152 -18.72 5.04 -11.27
N TYR A 153 -18.69 5.91 -12.29
CA TYR A 153 -18.99 5.52 -13.67
C TYR A 153 -18.08 4.41 -14.19
N ASN A 154 -16.78 4.48 -13.96
CA ASN A 154 -15.82 3.47 -14.42
C ASN A 154 -16.02 2.09 -13.75
N LEU A 155 -16.66 2.03 -12.57
CA LEU A 155 -17.00 0.76 -11.92
C LEU A 155 -18.21 0.08 -12.56
N ILE A 156 -19.06 0.84 -13.28
CA ILE A 156 -20.40 0.39 -13.73
C ILE A 156 -20.63 0.58 -15.23
N ASN A 157 -19.62 0.95 -16.01
CA ASN A 157 -19.76 1.26 -17.44
C ASN A 157 -19.71 0.03 -18.36
N GLY A 158 -19.62 -1.20 -17.84
CA GLY A 158 -19.56 -2.37 -18.71
C GLY A 158 -18.25 -2.51 -19.49
N GLY A 159 -17.22 -1.71 -19.15
CA GLY A 159 -16.00 -1.61 -19.94
C GLY A 159 -16.07 -0.61 -21.10
N ALA A 160 -17.22 0.01 -21.37
CA ALA A 160 -17.38 0.86 -22.56
C ALA A 160 -18.02 2.22 -22.23
N ASP A 161 -17.67 3.24 -23.01
CA ASP A 161 -18.29 4.56 -22.92
C ASP A 161 -19.64 4.60 -23.65
N GLU A 162 -20.60 3.83 -23.14
CA GLU A 162 -21.93 3.69 -23.75
C GLU A 162 -23.08 4.13 -22.83
N GLY A 163 -22.77 4.51 -21.58
CA GLY A 163 -23.76 4.80 -20.53
C GLY A 163 -23.69 3.78 -19.41
N SER A 164 -24.53 3.92 -18.38
CA SER A 164 -24.60 2.98 -17.25
C SER A 164 -25.94 3.10 -16.51
N ASN A 165 -26.20 2.23 -15.54
CA ASN A 165 -27.44 2.16 -14.79
C ASN A 165 -27.41 2.97 -13.48
N MET A 166 -28.46 3.74 -13.19
CA MET A 166 -28.62 4.47 -11.93
C MET A 166 -28.61 3.54 -10.70
N TRP A 167 -29.18 2.34 -10.84
CA TRP A 167 -29.20 1.35 -9.76
C TRP A 167 -27.81 0.80 -9.43
N ASP A 168 -26.98 0.56 -10.44
CA ASP A 168 -25.60 0.11 -10.23
C ASP A 168 -24.78 1.21 -9.56
N ALA A 169 -25.02 2.48 -9.90
CA ALA A 169 -24.40 3.60 -9.18
C ALA A 169 -24.81 3.67 -7.70
N MET A 170 -26.07 3.36 -7.39
CA MET A 170 -26.55 3.25 -6.01
C MET A 170 -25.92 2.07 -5.28
N ASN A 171 -25.77 0.94 -5.95
CA ASN A 171 -25.04 -0.21 -5.42
C ASN A 171 -23.60 0.20 -5.08
N VAL A 172 -22.87 0.83 -6.00
CA VAL A 172 -21.52 1.37 -5.73
C VAL A 172 -21.53 2.28 -4.50
N ILE A 173 -22.39 3.30 -4.46
CA ILE A 173 -22.42 4.26 -3.34
C ILE A 173 -22.71 3.56 -1.99
N SER A 174 -23.54 2.51 -1.98
CA SER A 174 -23.93 1.82 -0.75
C SER A 174 -22.92 0.77 -0.29
N THR A 175 -22.28 0.04 -1.21
CA THR A 175 -21.41 -1.11 -0.87
C THR A 175 -19.92 -0.78 -0.94
N ILE A 176 -19.54 0.18 -1.78
CA ILE A 176 -18.15 0.59 -2.02
C ILE A 176 -17.93 2.02 -1.50
N GLY A 177 -18.90 2.91 -1.73
CA GLY A 177 -18.84 4.34 -1.45
C GLY A 177 -18.30 5.16 -2.61
N ALA A 178 -17.77 6.34 -2.27
CA ALA A 178 -17.29 7.31 -3.25
C ALA A 178 -15.98 7.96 -2.79
N VAL A 179 -15.18 8.41 -3.74
CA VAL A 179 -13.93 9.10 -3.45
C VAL A 179 -14.08 10.61 -3.70
N PRO A 180 -13.33 11.46 -2.98
CA PRO A 180 -13.28 12.88 -3.28
C PRO A 180 -12.83 13.17 -4.72
N LEU A 181 -13.22 14.33 -5.26
CA LEU A 181 -13.03 14.71 -6.66
C LEU A 181 -11.56 14.69 -7.07
N ASN A 182 -10.66 15.12 -6.19
CA ASN A 182 -9.21 15.12 -6.40
C ASN A 182 -8.53 13.76 -6.14
N ALA A 183 -9.24 12.80 -5.55
CA ALA A 183 -8.69 11.49 -5.24
C ALA A 183 -8.68 10.57 -6.47
N PHE A 184 -9.44 10.88 -7.52
CA PHE A 184 -9.52 10.11 -8.77
C PHE A 184 -9.51 11.06 -9.98
N PRO A 185 -8.99 10.66 -11.15
CA PRO A 185 -9.02 11.51 -12.34
C PRO A 185 -10.46 11.87 -12.76
N LEU A 186 -10.64 13.06 -13.32
CA LEU A 186 -11.90 13.49 -13.91
C LEU A 186 -11.76 13.47 -15.43
N TYR A 187 -12.50 12.61 -16.12
CA TYR A 187 -12.45 12.49 -17.57
C TYR A 187 -13.70 13.08 -18.22
N VAL A 188 -13.53 14.19 -18.93
CA VAL A 188 -14.62 14.96 -19.55
C VAL A 188 -14.32 15.37 -21.00
N LEU A 189 -13.10 15.16 -21.50
CA LEU A 189 -12.70 15.51 -22.86
C LEU A 189 -12.11 14.29 -23.56
N GLY A 190 -12.90 13.67 -24.43
CA GLY A 190 -12.47 12.73 -25.45
C GLY A 190 -13.49 12.79 -26.60
N PRO A 191 -13.09 12.84 -27.89
CA PRO A 191 -14.03 12.51 -28.96
C PRO A 191 -14.57 11.10 -28.68
N ARG A 192 -15.84 10.81 -29.04
CA ARG A 192 -16.39 9.44 -28.96
C ARG A 192 -15.35 8.44 -29.46
N GLY A 193 -14.72 7.70 -28.55
CA GLY A 193 -13.68 6.73 -28.87
C GLY A 193 -12.24 7.25 -29.03
N ASP A 194 -11.71 8.10 -28.13
CA ASP A 194 -10.26 8.06 -27.84
C ASP A 194 -9.98 6.85 -26.92
N PRO A 195 -9.51 5.70 -27.44
CA PRO A 195 -9.47 4.44 -26.72
C PRO A 195 -8.37 4.40 -25.65
N GLU A 196 -7.47 5.39 -25.62
CA GLU A 196 -6.21 5.25 -24.90
C GLU A 196 -6.25 5.66 -23.41
N ASN A 197 -7.34 6.21 -22.80
CA ASN A 197 -7.17 6.72 -21.42
C ASN A 197 -8.32 6.88 -20.40
N TYR A 198 -9.63 6.72 -20.69
CA TYR A 198 -10.63 7.16 -19.69
C TYR A 198 -11.62 6.10 -19.17
N ALA A 199 -12.22 5.27 -20.03
CA ALA A 199 -13.19 4.25 -19.59
C ALA A 199 -12.57 3.10 -18.80
N TRP A 200 -11.23 3.01 -18.76
CA TRP A 200 -10.48 1.83 -18.31
C TRP A 200 -9.67 2.04 -17.01
N VAL A 201 -9.71 3.25 -16.44
CA VAL A 201 -8.89 3.59 -15.26
C VAL A 201 -9.53 3.02 -14.00
N TRP A 202 -8.75 2.27 -13.22
CA TRP A 202 -9.17 1.67 -11.96
C TRP A 202 -8.78 2.45 -10.75
N PRO A 203 -9.59 2.34 -9.67
CA PRO A 203 -9.12 2.73 -8.38
C PRO A 203 -7.96 1.85 -7.93
N ASN A 204 -6.90 2.48 -7.44
CA ASN A 204 -5.84 1.82 -6.69
C ASN A 204 -6.30 1.51 -5.26
N LEU A 205 -5.51 0.73 -4.52
CA LEU A 205 -5.84 0.35 -3.13
C LEU A 205 -6.15 1.55 -2.23
N THR A 206 -5.43 2.67 -2.36
CA THR A 206 -5.70 3.87 -1.57
C THR A 206 -7.10 4.42 -1.83
N GLN A 207 -7.51 4.49 -3.10
CA GLN A 207 -8.85 4.95 -3.48
C GLN A 207 -9.94 3.96 -3.01
N TRP A 208 -9.69 2.65 -3.09
CA TRP A 208 -10.57 1.62 -2.52
C TRP A 208 -10.70 1.72 -0.99
N MET A 209 -9.63 2.08 -0.28
CA MET A 209 -9.68 2.29 1.18
C MET A 209 -10.37 3.62 1.54
N MET A 210 -10.34 4.61 0.65
CA MET A 210 -11.00 5.90 0.86
C MET A 210 -12.51 5.83 0.60
N ALA A 211 -12.95 5.06 -0.39
CA ALA A 211 -14.35 5.06 -0.83
C ALA A 211 -15.37 4.77 0.30
N PRO A 212 -15.12 3.79 1.20
CA PRO A 212 -16.10 3.45 2.23
C PRO A 212 -16.24 4.50 3.35
N TYR A 213 -15.38 5.52 3.41
CA TYR A 213 -15.57 6.67 4.30
C TYR A 213 -16.67 7.62 3.81
N ASN A 214 -17.03 7.52 2.53
CA ASN A 214 -18.13 8.26 1.93
C ASN A 214 -19.15 7.28 1.33
N SER A 215 -19.41 6.15 1.98
CA SER A 215 -20.47 5.21 1.59
C SER A 215 -21.80 5.51 2.28
N GLY A 216 -22.88 5.02 1.67
CA GLY A 216 -24.21 4.97 2.28
C GLY A 216 -24.32 3.90 3.36
N THR A 217 -25.42 3.90 4.13
CA THR A 217 -25.64 2.81 5.09
C THR A 217 -25.78 1.51 4.32
N TYR A 218 -25.31 0.38 4.84
CA TYR A 218 -25.54 -0.88 4.14
C TYR A 218 -26.98 -1.38 4.26
N ASP A 219 -27.81 -0.77 5.11
CA ASP A 219 -29.27 -0.97 5.00
C ASP A 219 -29.79 -0.50 3.63
N MET A 220 -29.09 0.42 2.94
CA MET A 220 -29.31 0.70 1.52
C MET A 220 -29.14 -0.56 0.63
N TYR A 221 -28.40 -1.57 1.06
CA TYR A 221 -28.15 -2.81 0.31
C TYR A 221 -29.00 -4.01 0.79
N VAL A 222 -29.30 -4.13 2.09
CA VAL A 222 -29.83 -5.37 2.75
C VAL A 222 -31.24 -5.79 2.37
N TRP A 223 -31.96 -5.00 1.59
CA TRP A 223 -33.37 -5.29 1.38
C TRP A 223 -33.64 -6.62 0.63
N GLN A 224 -32.61 -7.26 0.05
CA GLN A 224 -32.62 -8.64 -0.49
C GLN A 224 -33.39 -9.71 0.33
N TYR A 225 -33.66 -9.51 1.63
CA TYR A 225 -34.35 -10.46 2.51
C TYR A 225 -35.68 -9.97 3.11
N TRP A 226 -36.27 -8.88 2.61
CA TRP A 226 -37.45 -8.33 3.26
C TRP A 226 -38.69 -9.20 3.05
N ASP A 227 -39.19 -9.72 4.17
CA ASP A 227 -40.54 -10.23 4.31
C ASP A 227 -41.51 -9.02 4.25
N PRO A 228 -42.45 -8.96 3.28
CA PRO A 228 -43.45 -7.89 3.20
C PRO A 228 -44.35 -7.78 4.46
N TYR A 229 -44.21 -8.67 5.45
CA TYR A 229 -44.94 -8.65 6.70
C TYR A 229 -44.17 -8.10 7.93
N ASN A 230 -42.90 -7.68 7.81
CA ASN A 230 -42.09 -7.28 8.98
C ASN A 230 -41.96 -5.75 9.15
N TYR A 231 -42.39 -5.24 10.31
CA TYR A 231 -42.64 -3.81 10.58
C TYR A 231 -41.42 -3.03 11.11
N TYR A 232 -40.18 -3.38 10.79
CA TYR A 232 -39.00 -2.57 11.17
C TYR A 232 -38.23 -2.14 9.90
N THR A 233 -38.30 -0.85 9.59
CA THR A 233 -37.42 -0.17 8.63
C THR A 233 -36.16 0.29 9.37
N PRO A 234 -34.96 -0.13 8.95
CA PRO A 234 -33.72 0.45 9.43
C PRO A 234 -33.54 1.89 8.92
N GLU A 235 -32.79 2.69 9.66
CA GLU A 235 -32.49 4.08 9.29
C GLU A 235 -31.52 4.10 8.08
N GLY A 236 -31.76 4.97 7.10
CA GLY A 236 -30.80 5.22 6.01
C GLY A 236 -31.10 4.58 4.66
N MET A 237 -32.31 4.09 4.41
CA MET A 237 -32.71 3.49 3.12
C MET A 237 -32.78 4.53 2.00
N TRP A 238 -32.60 4.08 0.76
CA TRP A 238 -33.06 4.81 -0.42
C TRP A 238 -34.42 4.29 -0.85
N TYR A 239 -35.22 5.16 -1.47
CA TYR A 239 -36.57 4.82 -1.88
C TYR A 239 -36.85 5.23 -3.31
N LEU A 240 -37.64 4.39 -3.98
CA LEU A 240 -38.19 4.67 -5.29
C LEU A 240 -39.46 5.51 -5.16
N LEU A 241 -39.54 6.58 -5.96
CA LEU A 241 -40.74 7.40 -6.12
C LEU A 241 -41.23 7.33 -7.56
N TYR A 242 -42.43 6.80 -7.73
CA TYR A 242 -43.21 6.84 -8.96
C TYR A 242 -43.79 8.24 -9.19
N LEU A 243 -43.35 8.93 -10.24
CA LEU A 243 -43.68 10.32 -10.54
C LEU A 243 -45.11 10.48 -11.06
N ASP A 244 -45.65 9.48 -11.76
CA ASP A 244 -47.04 9.44 -12.23
C ASP A 244 -48.05 9.36 -11.06
N ASN A 245 -47.65 8.71 -9.96
CA ASN A 245 -48.48 8.47 -8.78
C ASN A 245 -48.68 9.73 -7.94
N GLY A 246 -49.93 10.19 -7.80
CA GLY A 246 -50.24 11.42 -7.06
C GLY A 246 -49.85 11.43 -5.58
N THR A 247 -49.83 10.27 -4.90
CA THR A 247 -49.37 10.19 -3.51
C THR A 247 -47.86 10.35 -3.42
N GLN A 248 -47.12 9.64 -4.28
CA GLN A 248 -45.66 9.68 -4.29
C GLN A 248 -45.14 11.00 -4.83
N TRP A 249 -45.85 11.64 -5.77
CA TRP A 249 -45.61 13.02 -6.18
C TRP A 249 -45.68 14.00 -5.00
N ASN A 250 -46.64 13.82 -4.08
CA ASN A 250 -46.71 14.62 -2.87
C ASN A 250 -45.55 14.31 -1.90
N TYR A 251 -45.10 13.06 -1.82
CA TYR A 251 -43.90 12.70 -1.06
C TYR A 251 -42.65 13.37 -1.64
N LEU A 252 -42.47 13.32 -2.97
CA LEU A 252 -41.39 14.04 -3.66
C LEU A 252 -41.39 15.52 -3.29
N LYS A 253 -42.52 16.22 -3.46
CA LYS A 253 -42.61 17.66 -3.13
C LYS A 253 -42.37 17.92 -1.63
N GLY A 254 -42.82 17.03 -0.75
CA GLY A 254 -42.58 17.12 0.69
C GLY A 254 -41.11 16.93 1.08
N LEU A 255 -40.41 16.01 0.42
CA LEU A 255 -38.97 15.78 0.59
C LEU A 255 -38.16 16.94 0.06
N LEU A 256 -38.45 17.41 -1.16
CA LEU A 256 -37.82 18.60 -1.75
C LEU A 256 -38.02 19.79 -0.81
N ALA A 257 -39.24 20.04 -0.33
CA ALA A 257 -39.52 21.11 0.64
C ALA A 257 -38.78 20.97 1.98
N SER A 258 -38.28 19.78 2.29
CA SER A 258 -37.51 19.48 3.49
C SER A 258 -36.00 19.54 3.27
N GLY A 259 -35.55 19.80 2.03
CA GLY A 259 -34.15 19.97 1.67
C GLY A 259 -33.53 18.80 0.91
N TYR A 260 -34.28 17.77 0.55
CA TYR A 260 -33.71 16.67 -0.26
C TYR A 260 -33.50 17.08 -1.72
N VAL A 261 -32.55 16.43 -2.38
CA VAL A 261 -32.43 16.38 -3.86
C VAL A 261 -32.54 14.92 -4.29
N VAL A 262 -32.95 14.70 -5.53
CA VAL A 262 -33.40 13.38 -5.99
C VAL A 262 -32.84 13.09 -7.37
N GLN A 263 -32.22 11.92 -7.57
CA GLN A 263 -31.81 11.49 -8.91
C GLN A 263 -33.03 11.00 -9.69
N THR A 264 -33.08 11.27 -10.99
CA THR A 264 -34.04 10.66 -11.94
C THR A 264 -33.37 10.49 -13.30
N ALA A 265 -34.01 9.78 -14.22
CA ALA A 265 -33.61 9.73 -15.62
C ALA A 265 -34.79 10.05 -16.52
N LEU A 266 -34.52 10.83 -17.56
CA LEU A 266 -35.53 11.23 -18.53
C LEU A 266 -35.08 10.86 -19.93
N LEU A 267 -36.04 10.54 -20.80
CA LEU A 267 -35.75 10.45 -22.21
C LEU A 267 -35.41 11.87 -22.71
N VAL A 268 -34.23 12.02 -23.30
CA VAL A 268 -33.83 13.26 -23.98
C VAL A 268 -33.99 13.11 -25.48
N LEU A 269 -34.71 14.02 -26.09
CA LEU A 269 -34.75 14.17 -27.54
C LEU A 269 -33.60 15.08 -28.01
N PRO A 270 -33.21 15.06 -29.29
CA PRO A 270 -32.09 15.88 -29.78
C PRO A 270 -32.22 17.39 -29.50
N SER A 271 -33.44 17.90 -29.46
CA SER A 271 -33.84 19.25 -29.01
C SER A 271 -33.35 19.62 -27.60
N PHE A 272 -33.21 18.64 -26.71
CA PHE A 272 -32.77 18.85 -25.33
C PHE A 272 -31.34 19.39 -25.26
N GLU A 273 -30.48 19.06 -26.23
CA GLU A 273 -29.14 19.66 -26.37
C GLU A 273 -29.20 21.19 -26.55
N PHE A 274 -30.28 21.69 -27.15
CA PHE A 274 -30.46 23.10 -27.49
C PHE A 274 -31.42 23.84 -26.54
N LEU A 275 -31.68 23.27 -25.35
CA LEU A 275 -32.62 23.82 -24.38
C LEU A 275 -32.26 25.28 -24.01
N ASN A 276 -33.24 26.18 -24.10
CA ASN A 276 -33.07 27.64 -23.92
C ASN A 276 -32.05 28.32 -24.84
N ARG A 277 -31.43 27.59 -25.79
CA ARG A 277 -30.40 28.08 -26.71
C ARG A 277 -30.58 27.55 -28.13
N PRO A 278 -31.77 27.73 -28.74
CA PRO A 278 -31.97 27.28 -30.11
C PRO A 278 -30.96 27.93 -31.10
N GLU A 279 -30.32 29.05 -30.75
CA GLU A 279 -29.29 29.75 -31.53
C GLU A 279 -28.06 28.90 -31.80
N ASP A 280 -27.69 28.06 -30.84
CA ASP A 280 -26.54 27.16 -30.96
C ASP A 280 -26.79 26.11 -32.05
N PHE A 281 -28.03 25.64 -32.18
CA PHE A 281 -28.43 24.72 -33.25
C PHE A 281 -28.30 25.36 -34.64
N ILE A 282 -28.78 26.59 -34.79
CA ILE A 282 -28.70 27.32 -36.05
C ILE A 282 -27.25 27.66 -36.41
N ASN A 283 -26.39 27.97 -35.43
CA ASN A 283 -24.97 28.15 -35.66
C ASN A 283 -24.29 26.87 -36.15
N TRP A 284 -24.63 25.72 -35.56
CA TRP A 284 -24.16 24.40 -36.02
C TRP A 284 -24.61 24.09 -37.46
N LEU A 285 -25.84 24.43 -37.84
CA LEU A 285 -26.35 24.23 -39.19
C LEU A 285 -25.77 25.24 -40.20
N ASN A 286 -25.60 26.50 -39.79
CA ASN A 286 -24.99 27.53 -40.61
C ASN A 286 -23.57 27.11 -41.03
N PHE A 287 -22.83 26.42 -40.16
CA PHE A 287 -21.56 25.80 -40.52
C PHE A 287 -21.71 24.84 -41.71
N TYR A 288 -22.67 23.91 -41.69
CA TYR A 288 -22.87 22.97 -42.80
C TYR A 288 -23.33 23.65 -44.09
N VAL A 289 -24.18 24.66 -43.99
CA VAL A 289 -24.63 25.47 -45.12
C VAL A 289 -23.47 26.26 -45.76
N GLU A 290 -22.60 26.87 -44.94
CA GLU A 290 -21.39 27.54 -45.42
C GLU A 290 -20.39 26.53 -46.05
N TYR A 291 -20.27 25.35 -45.45
CA TYR A 291 -19.37 24.29 -45.91
C TYR A 291 -19.85 23.67 -47.22
N SER A 292 -21.16 23.51 -47.40
CA SER A 292 -21.73 22.98 -48.64
C SER A 292 -21.62 23.99 -49.78
N LYS A 293 -21.79 25.29 -49.50
CA LYS A 293 -21.48 26.36 -50.47
C LYS A 293 -20.01 26.34 -50.90
N TYR A 294 -19.10 26.13 -49.96
CA TYR A 294 -17.68 26.01 -50.29
C TYR A 294 -17.41 24.85 -51.26
N TYR A 295 -18.00 23.68 -51.03
CA TYR A 295 -17.83 22.53 -51.92
C TYR A 295 -18.60 22.64 -53.23
N SER A 296 -19.75 23.32 -53.21
CA SER A 296 -20.50 23.61 -54.41
C SER A 296 -19.67 24.47 -55.37
N ASP A 297 -19.05 25.53 -54.86
CA ASP A 297 -18.15 26.40 -55.62
C ASP A 297 -16.89 25.65 -56.11
N LEU A 298 -16.40 24.67 -55.35
CA LEU A 298 -15.17 23.92 -55.66
C LEU A 298 -15.36 22.89 -56.80
N TYR A 299 -16.48 22.16 -56.82
CA TYR A 299 -16.63 20.96 -57.66
C TYR A 299 -17.61 21.11 -58.84
N TRP A 300 -18.56 22.04 -58.80
CA TRP A 300 -19.56 22.22 -59.87
C TRP A 300 -19.02 22.85 -61.17
N THR A 301 -17.72 23.17 -61.20
CA THR A 301 -17.01 23.60 -62.41
C THR A 301 -16.52 22.42 -63.28
N SER A 302 -16.70 21.17 -62.83
CA SER A 302 -16.41 19.96 -63.60
C SER A 302 -17.67 19.43 -64.31
N ASP A 303 -17.59 19.24 -65.62
CA ASP A 303 -18.76 19.07 -66.51
C ASP A 303 -19.45 17.69 -66.37
N GLY A 304 -20.44 17.61 -65.48
CA GLY A 304 -21.39 16.50 -65.40
C GLY A 304 -22.53 16.74 -64.42
N TYR A 305 -22.21 17.18 -63.20
CA TYR A 305 -23.18 17.24 -62.09
C TYR A 305 -23.94 18.57 -61.98
N LYS A 306 -23.46 19.66 -62.60
CA LYS A 306 -24.14 20.98 -62.59
C LYS A 306 -25.53 20.98 -63.25
N TYR A 307 -25.83 19.96 -64.05
CA TYR A 307 -27.12 19.77 -64.72
C TYR A 307 -28.01 18.73 -64.03
N TRP A 308 -27.56 18.11 -62.93
CA TRP A 308 -28.41 17.22 -62.16
C TRP A 308 -29.55 18.02 -61.54
N THR A 309 -30.75 17.48 -61.66
CA THR A 309 -31.91 17.99 -60.94
C THR A 309 -31.93 17.40 -59.53
N VAL A 310 -32.64 18.05 -58.61
CA VAL A 310 -32.90 17.52 -57.26
C VAL A 310 -33.52 16.12 -57.35
N GLU A 311 -34.49 15.92 -58.24
CA GLU A 311 -35.11 14.61 -58.52
C GLU A 311 -34.06 13.57 -58.95
N GLY A 312 -33.19 13.92 -59.90
CA GLY A 312 -32.16 13.01 -60.40
C GLY A 312 -31.14 12.60 -59.33
N LEU A 313 -30.82 13.51 -58.41
CA LEU A 313 -29.97 13.21 -57.26
C LEU A 313 -30.66 12.24 -56.30
N LEU A 314 -31.90 12.53 -55.89
CA LEU A 314 -32.64 11.71 -54.94
C LEU A 314 -32.91 10.29 -55.47
N ASP A 315 -33.24 10.17 -56.76
CA ASP A 315 -33.43 8.87 -57.42
C ASP A 315 -32.13 8.05 -57.48
N TRP A 316 -31.00 8.72 -57.75
CA TRP A 316 -29.69 8.07 -57.74
C TRP A 316 -29.33 7.55 -56.34
N VAL A 317 -29.55 8.35 -55.29
CA VAL A 317 -29.33 7.94 -53.89
C VAL A 317 -30.24 6.77 -53.51
N SER A 318 -31.52 6.84 -53.87
CA SER A 318 -32.49 5.76 -53.63
C SER A 318 -32.01 4.43 -54.22
N SER A 319 -31.54 4.48 -55.47
CA SER A 319 -31.05 3.30 -56.19
C SER A 319 -29.77 2.75 -55.56
N ALA A 320 -28.78 3.62 -55.30
CA ALA A 320 -27.49 3.21 -54.73
C ALA A 320 -27.61 2.63 -53.32
N TYR A 321 -28.52 3.18 -52.49
CA TYR A 321 -28.72 2.73 -51.12
C TYR A 321 -29.42 1.37 -51.05
N ASN A 322 -30.46 1.17 -51.87
CA ASN A 322 -31.16 -0.10 -51.97
C ASN A 322 -30.25 -1.23 -52.48
N GLU A 323 -29.40 -0.94 -53.49
CA GLU A 323 -28.43 -1.91 -54.02
C GLU A 323 -27.34 -2.32 -53.01
N THR A 324 -26.97 -1.44 -52.08
CA THR A 324 -25.83 -1.66 -51.16
C THR A 324 -26.24 -2.25 -49.81
N PHE A 325 -27.42 -1.88 -49.28
CA PHE A 325 -27.81 -2.21 -47.90
C PHE A 325 -29.14 -2.99 -47.78
N GLU A 326 -29.79 -3.35 -48.90
CA GLU A 326 -31.08 -4.05 -48.94
C GLU A 326 -32.18 -3.37 -48.06
N ARG A 327 -32.13 -2.04 -47.95
CA ARG A 327 -33.10 -1.23 -47.18
C ARG A 327 -33.79 -0.22 -48.08
N ASP A 328 -35.09 -0.02 -47.87
CA ASP A 328 -35.89 0.97 -48.60
C ASP A 328 -35.79 2.37 -47.95
N PRO A 329 -35.17 3.37 -48.62
CA PRO A 329 -35.09 4.75 -48.12
C PRO A 329 -36.31 5.63 -48.48
N SER A 330 -37.33 5.07 -49.16
CA SER A 330 -38.44 5.82 -49.79
C SER A 330 -39.11 6.84 -48.89
N ILE A 331 -39.48 6.47 -47.66
CA ILE A 331 -40.18 7.35 -46.72
C ILE A 331 -39.39 8.61 -46.36
N TYR A 332 -38.07 8.50 -46.30
CA TYR A 332 -37.21 9.61 -45.93
C TYR A 332 -36.87 10.50 -47.15
N ILE A 333 -36.82 9.90 -48.34
CA ILE A 333 -36.73 10.64 -49.60
C ILE A 333 -38.01 11.46 -49.82
N GLU A 334 -39.18 10.90 -49.54
CA GLU A 334 -40.44 11.65 -49.61
C GLU A 334 -40.48 12.79 -48.58
N LEU A 335 -39.97 12.59 -47.36
CA LEU A 335 -39.81 13.67 -46.39
C LEU A 335 -38.90 14.79 -46.92
N MET A 336 -37.74 14.45 -47.50
CA MET A 336 -36.84 15.47 -48.07
C MET A 336 -37.50 16.23 -49.23
N LYS A 337 -38.23 15.53 -50.11
CA LYS A 337 -38.99 16.17 -51.19
C LYS A 337 -40.01 17.14 -50.62
N GLU A 338 -40.77 16.72 -49.61
CA GLU A 338 -41.76 17.56 -48.95
C GLU A 338 -41.13 18.82 -48.35
N VAL A 339 -40.06 18.68 -47.57
CA VAL A 339 -39.35 19.81 -46.95
C VAL A 339 -38.78 20.75 -48.00
N LEU A 340 -38.03 20.23 -48.98
CA LEU A 340 -37.41 21.07 -50.01
C LEU A 340 -38.46 21.86 -50.81
N VAL A 341 -39.58 21.24 -51.16
CA VAL A 341 -40.64 21.87 -51.95
C VAL A 341 -41.47 22.84 -51.12
N ASN A 342 -42.00 22.39 -49.99
CA ASN A 342 -42.99 23.14 -49.22
C ASN A 342 -42.34 24.20 -48.32
N ASP A 343 -41.13 23.95 -47.81
CA ASP A 343 -40.49 24.80 -46.80
C ASP A 343 -39.36 25.67 -47.34
N PHE A 344 -38.72 25.26 -48.43
CA PHE A 344 -37.58 25.97 -49.03
C PHE A 344 -37.81 26.43 -50.48
N GLY A 345 -39.02 26.20 -51.03
CA GLY A 345 -39.41 26.67 -52.37
C GLY A 345 -38.61 26.06 -53.52
N VAL A 346 -37.95 24.93 -53.29
CA VAL A 346 -37.16 24.18 -54.27
C VAL A 346 -38.11 23.37 -55.16
N SER A 347 -37.95 23.44 -56.48
CA SER A 347 -38.62 22.52 -57.41
C SER A 347 -37.76 21.27 -57.56
N LEU A 348 -38.38 20.08 -57.64
CA LEU A 348 -37.65 18.84 -57.90
C LEU A 348 -36.91 18.85 -59.26
N THR A 349 -37.32 19.72 -60.18
CA THR A 349 -36.68 19.95 -61.47
C THR A 349 -35.61 21.04 -61.45
N ASP A 350 -35.43 21.74 -60.32
CA ASP A 350 -34.32 22.70 -60.18
C ASP A 350 -32.99 21.94 -60.28
N THR A 351 -32.03 22.55 -60.98
CA THR A 351 -30.64 22.07 -60.92
C THR A 351 -30.09 22.25 -59.52
N ILE A 352 -29.20 21.37 -59.05
CA ILE A 352 -28.60 21.44 -57.71
C ILE A 352 -28.11 22.85 -57.31
N PRO A 353 -27.41 23.64 -58.17
CA PRO A 353 -27.00 25.00 -57.80
C PRO A 353 -28.16 25.95 -57.50
N VAL A 354 -29.26 25.83 -58.25
CA VAL A 354 -30.48 26.63 -58.05
C VAL A 354 -31.20 26.21 -56.77
N ALA A 355 -31.23 24.91 -56.47
CA ALA A 355 -31.77 24.40 -55.22
C ALA A 355 -31.00 24.94 -54.00
N VAL A 356 -29.65 24.88 -54.02
CA VAL A 356 -28.79 25.39 -52.93
C VAL A 356 -28.96 26.90 -52.75
N GLU A 357 -29.10 27.69 -53.82
CA GLU A 357 -29.35 29.13 -53.73
C GLU A 357 -30.69 29.43 -53.02
N LYS A 358 -31.75 28.70 -53.37
CA LYS A 358 -33.07 28.83 -52.75
C LYS A 358 -33.10 28.39 -51.28
N ILE A 359 -32.42 27.29 -50.97
CA ILE A 359 -32.24 26.79 -49.60
C ILE A 359 -31.57 27.87 -48.75
N ASN A 360 -30.44 28.41 -49.22
CA ASN A 360 -29.70 29.46 -48.52
C ASN A 360 -30.55 30.70 -48.28
N ALA A 361 -31.23 31.20 -49.32
CA ALA A 361 -32.09 32.38 -49.20
C ALA A 361 -33.19 32.18 -48.15
N THR A 362 -33.85 31.03 -48.17
CA THR A 362 -34.98 30.74 -47.28
C THR A 362 -34.52 30.39 -45.85
N PHE A 363 -33.38 29.72 -45.68
CA PHE A 363 -32.83 29.36 -44.38
C PHE A 363 -32.58 30.59 -43.49
N TYR A 364 -31.89 31.61 -44.02
CA TYR A 364 -31.60 32.82 -43.24
C TYR A 364 -32.86 33.62 -42.93
N GLU A 365 -33.83 33.69 -43.85
CA GLU A 365 -35.10 34.38 -43.60
C GLU A 365 -35.92 33.66 -42.52
N ARG A 366 -36.03 32.33 -42.61
CA ARG A 366 -36.89 31.53 -41.75
C ARG A 366 -36.33 31.31 -40.35
N PHE A 367 -35.04 31.01 -40.24
CA PHE A 367 -34.43 30.57 -38.97
C PHE A 367 -33.46 31.58 -38.36
N VAL A 368 -32.73 32.34 -39.17
CA VAL A 368 -31.71 33.27 -38.64
C VAL A 368 -32.33 34.63 -38.31
N ASN A 369 -33.11 35.20 -39.23
CA ASN A 369 -33.62 36.57 -39.12
C ASN A 369 -35.04 36.68 -38.53
N ASN A 370 -35.67 35.56 -38.17
CA ASN A 370 -37.06 35.52 -37.69
C ASN A 370 -37.14 35.56 -36.15
N GLN A 371 -37.25 36.76 -35.58
CA GLN A 371 -37.32 36.94 -34.12
C GLN A 371 -38.51 36.21 -33.48
N THR A 372 -39.67 36.16 -34.16
CA THR A 372 -40.85 35.46 -33.61
C THR A 372 -40.58 33.96 -33.47
N TRP A 373 -39.90 33.37 -34.44
CA TRP A 373 -39.49 31.96 -34.37
C TRP A 373 -38.55 31.73 -33.18
N TRP A 374 -37.60 32.63 -32.93
CA TRP A 374 -36.72 32.59 -31.77
C TRP A 374 -37.47 32.67 -30.44
N ASP A 375 -38.44 33.57 -30.34
CA ASP A 375 -39.24 33.76 -29.13
C ASP A 375 -40.13 32.54 -28.86
N GLU A 376 -40.73 31.95 -29.90
CA GLU A 376 -41.50 30.71 -29.80
C GLU A 376 -40.62 29.51 -29.44
N ALA A 377 -39.48 29.33 -30.12
CA ALA A 377 -38.55 28.25 -29.83
C ALA A 377 -38.02 28.34 -28.39
N LYS A 378 -37.65 29.54 -27.94
CA LYS A 378 -37.24 29.77 -26.55
C LYS A 378 -38.36 29.48 -25.57
N PHE A 379 -39.60 29.89 -25.85
CA PHE A 379 -40.74 29.57 -25.00
C PHE A 379 -40.96 28.06 -24.88
N TYR A 380 -41.00 27.33 -26.02
CA TYR A 380 -41.24 25.89 -26.04
C TYR A 380 -40.11 25.07 -25.41
N LEU A 381 -38.87 25.53 -25.54
CA LEU A 381 -37.68 24.92 -24.93
C LEU A 381 -37.38 25.45 -23.52
N SER A 382 -38.13 26.44 -23.00
CA SER A 382 -37.79 27.06 -21.69
C SER A 382 -38.06 26.17 -20.49
N ALA A 383 -39.06 25.31 -20.64
CA ALA A 383 -39.30 24.18 -19.78
C ALA A 383 -39.41 22.96 -20.69
N TYR A 384 -38.55 21.97 -20.48
CA TYR A 384 -38.60 20.71 -21.23
C TYR A 384 -40.02 20.14 -21.07
N SER A 385 -40.76 20.07 -22.17
CA SER A 385 -42.20 19.82 -22.22
C SER A 385 -42.55 19.06 -23.48
N LEU A 386 -43.58 18.21 -23.43
CA LEU A 386 -43.89 17.34 -24.56
C LEU A 386 -44.47 18.08 -25.76
N LYS A 387 -45.28 19.12 -25.49
CA LYS A 387 -45.75 20.00 -26.56
C LYS A 387 -44.60 20.80 -27.18
N GLY A 388 -43.59 21.17 -26.39
CA GLY A 388 -42.38 21.81 -26.92
C GLY A 388 -41.59 20.88 -27.83
N GLU A 389 -41.47 19.62 -27.44
CA GLU A 389 -40.83 18.57 -28.23
C GLU A 389 -41.58 18.28 -29.54
N GLU A 390 -42.87 18.02 -29.47
CA GLU A 390 -43.71 17.83 -30.66
C GLU A 390 -43.62 19.05 -31.59
N TRP A 391 -43.65 20.26 -31.03
CA TRP A 391 -43.51 21.48 -31.81
C TRP A 391 -42.15 21.58 -32.49
N PHE A 392 -41.05 21.33 -31.77
CA PHE A 392 -39.69 21.46 -32.31
C PHE A 392 -39.40 20.38 -33.36
N VAL A 393 -39.82 19.15 -33.11
CA VAL A 393 -39.73 18.04 -34.07
C VAL A 393 -40.57 18.33 -35.31
N ASN A 394 -41.80 18.84 -35.18
CA ASN A 394 -42.66 19.11 -36.34
C ASN A 394 -42.20 20.31 -37.18
N ASN A 395 -41.60 21.35 -36.59
CA ASN A 395 -41.37 22.62 -37.28
C ASN A 395 -39.90 22.94 -37.60
N ALA A 396 -38.94 22.47 -36.80
CA ALA A 396 -37.55 22.93 -36.88
C ALA A 396 -36.57 21.80 -37.12
N PHE A 397 -36.58 20.80 -36.24
CA PHE A 397 -35.55 19.76 -36.24
C PHE A 397 -35.60 18.91 -37.50
N VAL A 398 -36.81 18.53 -37.95
CA VAL A 398 -37.02 17.70 -39.13
C VAL A 398 -36.66 18.44 -40.42
N ASP A 399 -37.06 19.70 -40.53
CA ASP A 399 -36.74 20.55 -41.68
C ASP A 399 -35.23 20.70 -41.83
N LEU A 400 -34.55 20.99 -40.72
CA LEU A 400 -33.11 21.19 -40.66
C LEU A 400 -32.33 19.88 -40.85
N TYR A 401 -32.87 18.76 -40.38
CA TYR A 401 -32.30 17.43 -40.61
C TYR A 401 -32.41 16.99 -42.08
N ALA A 402 -33.56 17.23 -42.71
CA ALA A 402 -33.76 16.97 -44.13
C ALA A 402 -32.80 17.81 -44.99
N LEU A 403 -32.60 19.09 -44.62
CA LEU A 403 -31.57 19.93 -45.24
C LEU A 403 -30.16 19.37 -45.04
N ALA A 404 -29.77 19.02 -43.81
CA ALA A 404 -28.43 18.50 -43.54
C ALA A 404 -28.12 17.22 -44.33
N ASN A 405 -29.10 16.31 -44.47
CA ASN A 405 -28.96 15.12 -45.30
C ASN A 405 -28.82 15.46 -46.78
N PHE A 406 -29.63 16.40 -47.29
CA PHE A 406 -29.50 16.88 -48.66
C PHE A 406 -28.09 17.46 -48.91
N GLU A 407 -27.57 18.29 -48.00
CA GLU A 407 -26.24 18.89 -48.09
C GLU A 407 -25.10 17.86 -47.94
N TRP A 408 -25.24 16.86 -47.07
CA TRP A 408 -24.28 15.74 -46.97
C TRP A 408 -24.22 14.92 -48.24
N MET A 409 -25.36 14.68 -48.90
CA MET A 409 -25.35 14.02 -50.21
C MET A 409 -24.52 14.83 -51.20
N LEU A 410 -24.68 16.17 -51.23
CA LEU A 410 -23.88 17.04 -52.08
C LEU A 410 -22.36 16.94 -51.80
N HIS A 411 -21.97 16.81 -50.53
CA HIS A 411 -20.57 16.66 -50.13
C HIS A 411 -19.92 15.37 -50.66
N TYR A 412 -20.63 14.24 -50.65
CA TYR A 412 -20.06 12.92 -50.95
C TYR A 412 -20.21 12.44 -52.41
N ILE A 413 -21.02 13.11 -53.24
CA ILE A 413 -21.15 12.81 -54.69
C ILE A 413 -19.80 12.81 -55.45
N PRO A 414 -18.85 13.76 -55.23
CA PRO A 414 -17.69 13.93 -56.12
C PRO A 414 -16.55 12.92 -55.92
N GLU A 415 -16.45 12.22 -54.79
CA GLU A 415 -15.27 11.38 -54.50
C GLU A 415 -15.33 9.99 -55.14
N GLY A 416 -16.48 9.54 -55.64
CA GLY A 416 -16.61 8.26 -56.38
C GLY A 416 -16.11 7.00 -55.65
N THR A 417 -15.75 7.08 -54.36
CA THR A 417 -15.01 6.02 -53.65
C THR A 417 -15.61 5.55 -52.33
N TYR A 418 -16.83 5.94 -51.96
CA TYR A 418 -17.31 5.68 -50.59
C TYR A 418 -18.59 4.86 -50.42
N VAL A 419 -19.31 4.49 -51.51
CA VAL A 419 -20.45 3.55 -51.42
C VAL A 419 -19.99 2.16 -50.97
N SER A 420 -18.81 1.70 -51.39
CA SER A 420 -18.25 0.38 -51.04
C SER A 420 -17.67 0.26 -49.62
N SER A 421 -17.55 1.38 -48.88
CA SER A 421 -16.91 1.44 -47.55
C SER A 421 -17.89 1.57 -46.37
N GLY A 422 -19.20 1.67 -46.66
CA GLY A 422 -20.23 1.87 -45.63
C GLY A 422 -20.29 3.27 -45.01
N ARG A 423 -19.53 4.27 -45.52
CA ARG A 423 -19.47 5.63 -44.94
C ARG A 423 -20.45 6.64 -45.52
N ILE A 424 -21.10 6.38 -46.67
CA ILE A 424 -22.33 7.10 -47.03
C ILE A 424 -23.46 6.43 -46.26
N ALA A 425 -23.55 6.74 -44.98
CA ALA A 425 -24.76 6.47 -44.24
C ALA A 425 -25.78 7.53 -44.69
N TYR A 426 -26.76 7.13 -45.49
CA TYR A 426 -28.06 7.80 -45.42
C TYR A 426 -28.42 7.83 -43.94
N VAL A 427 -28.38 9.00 -43.31
CA VAL A 427 -28.64 9.04 -41.87
C VAL A 427 -30.15 8.92 -41.73
N ASN A 428 -30.57 7.67 -41.51
CA ASN A 428 -31.95 7.35 -41.26
C ASN A 428 -32.39 8.16 -40.03
N PHE A 429 -33.37 9.05 -40.21
CA PHE A 429 -33.87 9.93 -39.15
C PHE A 429 -34.32 9.14 -37.93
N ASN A 430 -34.94 7.97 -38.14
CA ASN A 430 -35.25 7.06 -37.05
C ASN A 430 -33.95 6.61 -36.38
N ASN A 431 -32.96 6.05 -37.09
CA ASN A 431 -31.72 5.58 -36.46
C ASN A 431 -30.95 6.69 -35.72
N TYR A 432 -30.93 7.91 -36.26
CA TYR A 432 -30.40 9.08 -35.57
C TYR A 432 -31.22 9.40 -34.33
N TYR A 433 -32.55 9.45 -34.43
CA TYR A 433 -33.45 9.63 -33.29
C TYR A 433 -33.25 8.54 -32.21
N TRP A 434 -33.11 7.27 -32.60
CA TRP A 434 -32.90 6.11 -31.73
C TRP A 434 -31.53 6.08 -31.06
N ALA A 435 -30.49 6.63 -31.71
CA ALA A 435 -29.15 6.73 -31.12
C ALA A 435 -29.05 7.81 -30.03
N TRP A 436 -30.03 8.72 -29.98
CA TRP A 436 -30.10 9.81 -29.02
C TRP A 436 -31.23 9.62 -27.98
N ALA A 437 -32.25 8.84 -28.33
CA ALA A 437 -33.33 8.39 -27.45
C ALA A 437 -32.83 7.32 -26.45
N GLY A 438 -32.05 7.74 -25.46
CA GLY A 438 -31.65 6.97 -24.29
C GLY A 438 -32.09 7.65 -22.98
N GLY A 439 -32.02 6.92 -21.86
CA GLY A 439 -32.23 7.51 -20.54
C GLY A 439 -31.08 8.45 -20.17
N HIS A 440 -31.36 9.73 -19.93
CA HIS A 440 -30.40 10.72 -19.47
C HIS A 440 -30.59 10.98 -17.98
N ALA A 441 -29.57 10.65 -17.19
CA ALA A 441 -29.63 10.78 -15.74
C ALA A 441 -29.32 12.21 -15.29
N VAL A 442 -30.18 12.75 -14.42
CA VAL A 442 -30.16 14.14 -13.97
C VAL A 442 -30.67 14.25 -12.53
N THR A 443 -30.66 15.45 -11.94
CA THR A 443 -31.03 15.65 -10.54
C THR A 443 -32.17 16.67 -10.40
N ILE A 444 -33.23 16.28 -9.70
CA ILE A 444 -34.32 17.16 -9.24
C ILE A 444 -33.84 17.87 -7.97
N ILE A 445 -33.82 19.20 -8.01
CA ILE A 445 -33.36 20.05 -6.90
C ILE A 445 -34.49 20.89 -6.30
N GLY A 446 -35.70 20.81 -6.84
CA GLY A 446 -36.79 21.63 -6.37
C GLY A 446 -37.99 21.62 -7.30
N TYR A 447 -38.90 22.56 -7.08
CA TYR A 447 -40.09 22.73 -7.91
C TYR A 447 -40.61 24.17 -7.83
N ASP A 448 -41.40 24.56 -8.82
CA ASP A 448 -42.11 25.84 -8.85
C ASP A 448 -43.51 25.65 -9.45
N ASP A 449 -44.54 25.74 -8.61
CA ASP A 449 -45.95 25.64 -9.00
C ASP A 449 -46.42 26.85 -9.83
N ASN A 450 -45.66 27.96 -9.80
CA ASN A 450 -46.08 29.22 -10.42
C ASN A 450 -45.58 29.37 -11.87
N VAL A 451 -44.73 28.47 -12.35
CA VAL A 451 -44.23 28.49 -13.74
C VAL A 451 -45.32 28.00 -14.69
N THR A 452 -45.61 28.77 -15.74
CA THR A 452 -46.39 28.29 -16.89
C THR A 452 -45.46 27.66 -17.90
N THR A 453 -45.73 26.39 -18.25
CA THR A 453 -45.01 25.64 -19.29
C THR A 453 -45.90 25.51 -20.54
N PRO A 454 -45.35 25.10 -21.70
CA PRO A 454 -46.13 24.95 -22.92
C PRO A 454 -47.27 23.92 -22.82
N ASP A 455 -47.11 22.92 -21.97
CA ASP A 455 -48.04 21.81 -21.76
C ASP A 455 -48.92 21.95 -20.51
N GLY A 456 -48.55 22.78 -19.52
CA GLY A 456 -49.29 22.90 -18.28
C GLY A 456 -48.78 23.97 -17.31
N GLN A 457 -49.19 23.85 -16.05
CA GLN A 457 -48.76 24.72 -14.96
C GLN A 457 -47.90 23.92 -13.98
N GLY A 458 -46.77 24.49 -13.60
CA GLY A 458 -45.81 23.92 -12.68
C GLY A 458 -44.66 23.19 -13.36
N ALA A 459 -43.48 23.27 -12.76
CA ALA A 459 -42.28 22.57 -13.23
C ALA A 459 -41.40 22.11 -12.06
N LEU A 460 -40.72 20.98 -12.24
CA LEU A 460 -39.57 20.58 -11.44
C LEU A 460 -38.37 21.45 -11.82
N LEU A 461 -37.55 21.80 -10.82
CA LEU A 461 -36.27 22.46 -11.04
C LEU A 461 -35.18 21.40 -11.08
N MET A 462 -34.37 21.42 -12.13
CA MET A 462 -33.44 20.36 -12.45
C MET A 462 -32.04 20.92 -12.67
N VAL A 463 -31.01 20.12 -12.35
CA VAL A 463 -29.61 20.41 -12.68
C VAL A 463 -29.04 19.34 -13.59
N ASN A 464 -28.33 19.76 -14.64
CA ASN A 464 -27.72 18.92 -15.66
C ASN A 464 -26.20 18.87 -15.48
N SER A 465 -25.52 17.97 -16.19
CA SER A 465 -24.07 17.84 -16.19
C SER A 465 -23.43 18.22 -17.52
N TRP A 466 -23.98 19.20 -18.23
CA TRP A 466 -23.46 19.68 -19.53
C TRP A 466 -22.77 21.05 -19.45
N GLY A 467 -22.37 21.45 -18.24
CA GLY A 467 -21.71 22.72 -17.98
C GLY A 467 -22.65 23.92 -17.90
N THR A 468 -22.08 25.07 -17.51
CA THR A 468 -22.81 26.34 -17.37
C THR A 468 -23.21 26.96 -18.70
N ASP A 469 -22.63 26.47 -19.80
CA ASP A 469 -22.96 26.88 -21.17
C ASP A 469 -24.14 26.09 -21.76
N TRP A 470 -24.87 25.32 -20.95
CA TRP A 470 -26.11 24.68 -21.37
C TRP A 470 -27.28 25.14 -20.48
N GLY A 471 -28.49 25.22 -21.03
CA GLY A 471 -29.69 25.64 -20.29
C GLY A 471 -29.54 27.02 -19.63
N ASP A 472 -30.21 27.20 -18.49
CA ASP A 472 -30.05 28.35 -17.61
C ASP A 472 -28.88 28.10 -16.64
N ASN A 473 -27.66 28.34 -17.12
CA ASN A 473 -26.42 28.14 -16.35
C ASN A 473 -26.26 26.70 -15.80
N GLY A 474 -26.68 25.69 -16.56
CA GLY A 474 -26.68 24.27 -16.17
C GLY A 474 -28.00 23.77 -15.57
N PHE A 475 -28.93 24.67 -15.29
CA PHE A 475 -30.24 24.35 -14.73
C PHE A 475 -31.33 24.41 -15.80
N TRP A 476 -32.42 23.71 -15.57
CA TRP A 476 -33.63 23.89 -16.36
C TRP A 476 -34.90 23.53 -15.60
N LYS A 477 -36.04 23.78 -16.26
CA LYS A 477 -37.37 23.47 -15.76
C LYS A 477 -37.92 22.27 -16.52
N TYR A 478 -38.39 21.24 -15.80
CA TYR A 478 -39.05 20.09 -16.41
C TYR A 478 -40.54 20.14 -16.06
N SER A 479 -41.42 20.26 -17.06
CA SER A 479 -42.85 20.47 -16.80
C SER A 479 -43.46 19.31 -16.01
N TYR A 480 -44.46 19.60 -15.19
CA TYR A 480 -45.17 18.56 -14.44
C TYR A 480 -45.86 17.55 -15.34
N GLU A 481 -46.42 18.00 -16.47
CA GLU A 481 -47.03 17.09 -17.44
C GLU A 481 -45.96 16.17 -18.03
N ALA A 482 -44.83 16.70 -18.51
CA ALA A 482 -43.78 15.86 -19.09
C ALA A 482 -43.16 14.87 -18.08
N ALA A 483 -43.06 15.24 -16.80
CA ALA A 483 -42.56 14.37 -15.73
C ALA A 483 -43.54 13.25 -15.31
N ARG A 484 -44.82 13.32 -15.71
CA ARG A 484 -45.89 12.43 -15.22
C ARG A 484 -46.63 11.64 -16.32
N THR A 485 -46.28 11.85 -17.59
CA THR A 485 -47.11 11.41 -18.73
C THR A 485 -46.77 10.02 -19.27
N TYR A 486 -45.61 9.40 -18.99
CA TYR A 486 -45.21 8.17 -19.69
C TYR A 486 -44.92 6.99 -18.78
N THR A 487 -46.00 6.31 -18.41
CA THR A 487 -45.94 5.00 -17.77
C THR A 487 -45.71 3.87 -18.76
N TRP A 488 -45.12 2.77 -18.27
CA TRP A 488 -44.95 1.51 -19.00
C TRP A 488 -46.20 1.04 -19.77
N TYR A 489 -47.40 1.40 -19.30
CA TYR A 489 -48.67 0.99 -19.90
C TYR A 489 -49.03 1.72 -21.20
N ASP A 490 -48.38 2.84 -21.50
CA ASP A 490 -48.69 3.69 -22.66
C ASP A 490 -47.79 3.41 -23.89
N TYR A 491 -47.06 2.29 -23.88
CA TYR A 491 -46.20 1.90 -25.00
C TYR A 491 -46.99 1.28 -26.18
N PRO A 492 -46.72 1.70 -27.44
CA PRO A 492 -45.91 2.84 -27.87
C PRO A 492 -46.76 4.11 -28.08
N TYR A 493 -46.45 5.21 -27.36
CA TYR A 493 -46.87 6.55 -27.77
C TYR A 493 -46.04 6.96 -28.99
N ILE A 494 -46.70 7.52 -30.00
CA ILE A 494 -46.09 7.82 -31.30
C ILE A 494 -46.23 9.31 -31.60
N ILE A 495 -45.11 10.02 -31.74
CA ILE A 495 -45.12 11.35 -32.37
C ILE A 495 -45.23 11.11 -33.88
N SER A 496 -46.29 11.61 -34.49
CA SER A 496 -46.38 11.69 -35.94
C SER A 496 -45.72 12.96 -36.42
N VAL A 497 -44.61 12.81 -37.15
CA VAL A 497 -43.92 13.90 -37.81
C VAL A 497 -44.49 14.07 -39.21
N ARG A 498 -45.15 15.21 -39.45
CA ARG A 498 -45.76 15.59 -40.74
C ARG A 498 -46.70 14.53 -41.35
N GLY A 499 -47.19 13.58 -40.55
CA GLY A 499 -47.98 12.44 -41.05
C GLY A 499 -47.17 11.39 -41.83
N LEU A 500 -45.85 11.57 -41.98
CA LEU A 500 -44.96 10.69 -42.74
C LEU A 500 -44.16 9.76 -41.85
N ILE A 501 -43.61 10.24 -40.72
CA ILE A 501 -42.78 9.44 -39.82
C ILE A 501 -43.50 9.25 -38.49
N GLN A 502 -43.50 8.01 -38.00
CA GLN A 502 -43.99 7.65 -36.67
C GLN A 502 -42.79 7.37 -35.77
N LEU A 503 -42.54 8.27 -34.81
CA LEU A 503 -41.48 8.12 -33.84
C LEU A 503 -42.06 7.58 -32.54
N PRO A 504 -41.74 6.34 -32.15
CA PRO A 504 -42.06 5.87 -30.82
C PRO A 504 -41.29 6.69 -29.78
N ILE A 505 -42.00 7.25 -28.81
CA ILE A 505 -41.39 7.85 -27.62
C ILE A 505 -41.12 6.73 -26.63
N PHE A 506 -39.87 6.62 -26.18
CA PHE A 506 -39.48 5.71 -25.11
C PHE A 506 -39.60 6.38 -23.75
N ILE A 507 -39.80 5.53 -22.75
CA ILE A 507 -40.22 5.87 -21.40
C ILE A 507 -39.23 6.87 -20.75
N SER A 508 -39.73 8.00 -20.22
CA SER A 508 -39.07 8.69 -19.12
C SER A 508 -39.13 7.77 -17.91
N TYR A 509 -38.05 7.58 -17.17
CA TYR A 509 -38.13 6.78 -15.97
C TYR A 509 -39.09 7.54 -15.03
N ASP A 510 -40.25 6.97 -14.74
CA ASP A 510 -41.21 7.55 -13.79
C ASP A 510 -40.67 7.49 -12.36
N GLU A 511 -39.36 7.52 -12.18
CA GLU A 511 -38.68 7.05 -10.99
C GLU A 511 -37.72 8.11 -10.50
N ALA A 512 -37.81 8.35 -9.19
CA ALA A 512 -36.97 9.29 -8.48
C ALA A 512 -36.38 8.61 -7.24
N PHE A 513 -35.08 8.79 -7.01
CA PHE A 513 -34.34 8.10 -5.95
C PHE A 513 -33.94 9.06 -4.84
N VAL A 514 -34.39 8.74 -3.63
CA VAL A 514 -34.07 9.48 -2.41
C VAL A 514 -32.88 8.81 -1.74
N TYR A 515 -31.84 9.57 -1.40
CA TYR A 515 -30.65 9.02 -0.74
C TYR A 515 -30.71 9.35 0.76
N VAL A 516 -30.07 8.54 1.60
CA VAL A 516 -29.80 8.91 2.99
C VAL A 516 -28.38 8.47 3.30
N PRO A 517 -27.46 9.41 3.58
CA PRO A 517 -26.08 9.05 3.84
C PRO A 517 -25.94 8.28 5.15
N LYS A 518 -24.95 7.39 5.21
CA LYS A 518 -24.44 6.87 6.49
C LYS A 518 -24.08 8.07 7.35
N ALA A 519 -24.45 8.03 8.63
CA ALA A 519 -24.32 9.15 9.57
C ALA A 519 -23.09 10.02 9.25
N ALA A 520 -23.23 11.35 9.27
CA ALA A 520 -22.28 12.34 8.72
C ALA A 520 -20.77 12.15 8.98
N LYS A 521 -20.41 11.31 9.96
CA LYS A 521 -19.06 11.02 10.45
C LYS A 521 -18.72 9.52 10.50
N TYR A 522 -19.41 8.69 9.73
CA TYR A 522 -19.15 7.25 9.71
C TYR A 522 -17.69 6.94 9.34
N LYS A 523 -17.11 5.94 9.99
CA LYS A 523 -15.79 5.40 9.68
C LYS A 523 -15.87 3.88 9.65
N PRO A 524 -15.40 3.21 8.57
CA PRO A 524 -15.35 1.76 8.50
C PRO A 524 -14.51 1.19 9.64
N ARG A 525 -15.13 0.37 10.47
CA ARG A 525 -14.46 -0.29 11.60
C ARG A 525 -13.73 -1.54 11.17
N LEU A 526 -14.33 -2.32 10.27
CA LEU A 526 -13.73 -3.51 9.69
C LEU A 526 -13.67 -3.34 8.18
N MET A 527 -12.54 -3.71 7.59
CA MET A 527 -12.37 -3.73 6.14
C MET A 527 -11.74 -5.04 5.71
N THR A 528 -12.17 -5.58 4.58
CA THR A 528 -11.46 -6.66 3.91
C THR A 528 -10.74 -6.12 2.70
N VAL A 529 -9.48 -6.52 2.52
CA VAL A 529 -8.69 -6.28 1.30
C VAL A 529 -8.64 -7.57 0.50
N ILE A 530 -8.87 -7.49 -0.80
CA ILE A 530 -8.98 -8.64 -1.71
C ILE A 530 -8.25 -8.30 -3.01
N GLY A 531 -7.23 -9.07 -3.37
CA GLY A 531 -6.57 -9.00 -4.68
C GLY A 531 -6.95 -10.19 -5.56
N ILE A 532 -7.25 -9.96 -6.82
CA ILE A 532 -7.52 -11.03 -7.78
C ILE A 532 -6.67 -10.82 -9.04
N ASN A 533 -5.94 -11.87 -9.42
CA ASN A 533 -5.16 -11.91 -10.65
C ASN A 533 -5.80 -12.89 -11.62
N HIS A 534 -6.54 -12.40 -12.62
CA HIS A 534 -7.15 -13.20 -13.69
C HIS A 534 -6.81 -12.56 -15.04
N PRO A 535 -6.59 -13.31 -16.13
CA PRO A 535 -6.42 -12.75 -17.47
C PRO A 535 -7.70 -12.11 -18.01
N TYR A 536 -8.86 -12.66 -17.66
CA TYR A 536 -10.20 -12.14 -18.01
C TYR A 536 -11.00 -11.88 -16.74
N ARG A 537 -10.73 -10.74 -16.08
CA ARG A 537 -11.27 -10.47 -14.74
C ARG A 537 -12.79 -10.25 -14.72
N GLY A 538 -13.41 -9.92 -15.85
CA GLY A 538 -14.87 -9.92 -16.01
C GLY A 538 -15.49 -11.27 -15.65
N GLU A 539 -14.83 -12.38 -15.96
CA GLU A 539 -15.32 -13.73 -15.61
C GLU A 539 -15.38 -14.00 -14.10
N VAL A 540 -14.74 -13.13 -13.30
CA VAL A 540 -14.77 -13.21 -11.85
C VAL A 540 -15.90 -12.42 -11.21
N VAL A 541 -16.39 -11.39 -11.91
CA VAL A 541 -17.51 -10.56 -11.45
C VAL A 541 -18.79 -10.83 -12.21
N ASP A 542 -18.77 -11.48 -13.37
CA ASP A 542 -19.97 -11.64 -14.19
C ASP A 542 -20.99 -12.63 -13.59
N GLY A 543 -22.26 -12.34 -13.83
CA GLY A 543 -23.41 -13.15 -13.45
C GLY A 543 -24.09 -13.82 -14.65
N ILE A 544 -24.92 -14.83 -14.40
CA ILE A 544 -25.71 -15.51 -15.44
C ILE A 544 -27.19 -15.47 -15.07
N TYR A 545 -28.04 -15.07 -16.02
CA TYR A 545 -29.50 -15.11 -15.87
C TYR A 545 -30.17 -15.88 -16.99
N ASN A 546 -31.37 -16.43 -16.75
CA ASN A 546 -32.14 -17.10 -17.79
C ASN A 546 -32.76 -16.07 -18.77
N SER A 547 -32.48 -16.12 -20.07
CA SER A 547 -33.01 -15.16 -21.05
C SER A 547 -34.54 -15.16 -21.22
N THR A 548 -35.24 -16.17 -20.68
CA THR A 548 -36.68 -16.35 -20.82
C THR A 548 -37.41 -16.11 -19.49
N THR A 549 -36.91 -16.73 -18.41
CA THR A 549 -37.47 -16.60 -17.06
C THR A 549 -36.78 -15.53 -16.24
N TYR A 550 -35.71 -14.92 -16.74
CA TYR A 550 -34.91 -13.90 -16.06
C TYR A 550 -34.71 -14.22 -14.57
N GLU A 551 -34.47 -15.49 -14.27
CA GLU A 551 -34.03 -15.94 -12.96
C GLU A 551 -32.50 -15.97 -12.97
N ILE A 552 -31.88 -15.55 -11.86
CA ILE A 552 -30.44 -15.71 -11.70
C ILE A 552 -30.08 -17.20 -11.63
N ILE A 553 -29.17 -17.59 -12.51
CA ILE A 553 -28.53 -18.91 -12.54
C ILE A 553 -27.23 -18.86 -11.73
N ALA A 554 -26.49 -17.75 -11.82
CA ALA A 554 -25.29 -17.48 -11.05
C ALA A 554 -25.19 -15.99 -10.71
N SER A 555 -24.93 -15.65 -9.44
CA SER A 555 -24.73 -14.26 -9.03
C SER A 555 -23.42 -13.69 -9.57
N SER A 556 -23.42 -12.37 -9.79
CA SER A 556 -22.25 -11.55 -10.07
C SER A 556 -21.49 -11.21 -8.78
N GLY A 557 -20.28 -10.67 -8.91
CA GLY A 557 -19.49 -10.11 -7.82
C GLY A 557 -18.67 -11.10 -7.00
N ILE A 558 -18.06 -10.58 -5.93
CA ILE A 558 -17.17 -11.28 -5.00
C ILE A 558 -17.87 -11.41 -3.66
N LEU A 559 -18.23 -12.63 -3.29
CA LEU A 559 -18.85 -12.90 -2.01
C LEU A 559 -17.81 -12.84 -0.88
N ALA A 560 -18.11 -12.08 0.17
CA ALA A 560 -17.43 -12.13 1.46
C ALA A 560 -18.43 -12.50 2.57
N GLY A 561 -18.03 -13.29 3.55
CA GLY A 561 -18.92 -13.72 4.62
C GLY A 561 -18.23 -14.21 5.89
N VAL A 562 -19.03 -14.51 6.90
CA VAL A 562 -18.62 -14.99 8.22
C VAL A 562 -19.40 -16.24 8.59
N LYS A 563 -18.68 -17.25 9.09
CA LYS A 563 -19.25 -18.44 9.72
C LYS A 563 -18.83 -18.54 11.18
N VAL A 564 -19.75 -19.04 12.00
CA VAL A 564 -19.49 -19.49 13.38
C VAL A 564 -19.89 -20.94 13.47
N ASN A 565 -18.95 -21.83 13.81
CA ASN A 565 -19.18 -23.28 13.86
C ASN A 565 -19.88 -23.83 12.60
N ASN A 566 -19.38 -23.42 11.41
CA ASN A 566 -19.92 -23.76 10.10
C ASN A 566 -21.36 -23.24 9.80
N THR A 567 -21.95 -22.43 10.68
CA THR A 567 -23.21 -21.72 10.43
C THR A 567 -22.89 -20.36 9.82
N ILE A 568 -23.46 -20.04 8.66
CA ILE A 568 -23.33 -18.72 8.04
C ILE A 568 -24.06 -17.71 8.92
N VAL A 569 -23.35 -16.70 9.37
CA VAL A 569 -23.89 -15.61 10.21
C VAL A 569 -24.19 -14.39 9.36
N TRP A 570 -23.32 -14.08 8.41
CA TRP A 570 -23.42 -12.91 7.55
C TRP A 570 -22.67 -13.16 6.23
N PHE A 571 -23.15 -12.59 5.13
CA PHE A 571 -22.42 -12.54 3.87
C PHE A 571 -22.94 -11.41 2.97
N HIS A 572 -22.14 -11.05 1.98
CA HIS A 572 -22.43 -9.97 1.03
C HIS A 572 -21.64 -10.18 -0.28
N ASN A 573 -22.24 -9.84 -1.42
CA ASN A 573 -21.57 -9.81 -2.73
C ASN A 573 -21.16 -8.37 -3.05
N TYR A 574 -19.85 -8.13 -3.18
CA TYR A 574 -19.34 -6.85 -3.66
C TYR A 574 -19.18 -6.88 -5.18
N LEU A 575 -19.37 -5.74 -5.86
CA LEU A 575 -19.31 -5.66 -7.33
C LEU A 575 -20.36 -6.54 -8.03
N ASP A 576 -21.54 -6.65 -7.44
CA ASP A 576 -22.69 -7.38 -8.00
C ASP A 576 -23.57 -6.41 -8.78
N PHE A 577 -23.20 -6.09 -10.02
CA PHE A 577 -23.89 -5.09 -10.84
C PHE A 577 -24.73 -5.73 -11.93
N TRP A 578 -25.86 -5.12 -12.28
CA TRP A 578 -26.74 -5.69 -13.28
C TRP A 578 -26.12 -5.69 -14.68
N ILE A 579 -25.30 -4.69 -15.00
CA ILE A 579 -24.58 -4.62 -16.26
C ILE A 579 -23.59 -5.78 -16.48
N ASP A 580 -23.16 -6.47 -15.41
CA ASP A 580 -22.28 -7.66 -15.42
C ASP A 580 -23.03 -8.98 -15.72
N TYR A 581 -24.35 -8.95 -15.85
CA TYR A 581 -25.14 -10.16 -16.08
C TYR A 581 -25.29 -10.47 -17.58
N ILE A 582 -24.84 -11.65 -17.98
CA ILE A 582 -25.07 -12.22 -19.31
C ILE A 582 -26.22 -13.23 -19.29
N SER A 583 -26.98 -13.31 -20.38
CA SER A 583 -28.07 -14.26 -20.49
C SER A 583 -27.56 -15.68 -20.75
N ASP A 584 -28.35 -16.68 -20.37
CA ASP A 584 -28.06 -18.09 -20.63
C ASP A 584 -27.87 -18.40 -22.13
N LYS A 585 -28.52 -17.64 -23.03
CA LYS A 585 -28.31 -17.74 -24.48
C LYS A 585 -26.95 -17.21 -24.90
N GLU A 586 -26.55 -16.06 -24.40
CA GLU A 586 -25.23 -15.47 -24.65
C GLU A 586 -24.14 -16.36 -24.07
N TYR A 587 -24.29 -16.80 -22.83
CA TYR A 587 -23.41 -17.76 -22.17
C TYR A 587 -23.27 -19.07 -22.98
N ASN A 588 -24.38 -19.67 -23.42
CA ASN A 588 -24.33 -20.89 -24.24
C ASN A 588 -23.73 -20.65 -25.63
N ALA A 589 -23.94 -19.47 -26.23
CA ALA A 589 -23.31 -19.11 -27.50
C ALA A 589 -21.79 -19.01 -27.35
N ILE A 590 -21.30 -18.39 -26.26
CA ILE A 590 -19.88 -18.30 -25.90
C ILE A 590 -19.30 -19.71 -25.73
N LEU A 591 -19.94 -20.58 -24.92
CA LEU A 591 -19.49 -21.96 -24.73
C LEU A 591 -19.42 -22.77 -26.02
N SER A 592 -20.34 -22.53 -26.95
CA SER A 592 -20.37 -23.23 -28.24
C SER A 592 -19.27 -22.78 -29.21
N ASN A 593 -18.66 -21.61 -28.97
CA ASN A 593 -17.60 -21.06 -29.80
C ASN A 593 -16.70 -20.11 -29.00
N LEU A 594 -15.78 -20.68 -28.22
CA LEU A 594 -14.82 -19.95 -27.38
C LEU A 594 -13.93 -18.96 -28.17
N SER A 595 -13.84 -19.08 -29.50
CA SER A 595 -13.12 -18.07 -30.31
C SER A 595 -13.87 -16.73 -30.44
N LEU A 596 -15.13 -16.68 -30.01
CA LEU A 596 -15.97 -15.49 -29.95
C LEU A 596 -15.92 -14.78 -28.59
N LEU A 597 -15.11 -15.25 -27.63
CA LEU A 597 -15.00 -14.70 -26.27
C LEU A 597 -14.84 -13.17 -26.26
N GLU A 598 -13.88 -12.64 -27.03
CA GLU A 598 -13.62 -11.20 -27.19
C GLU A 598 -14.79 -10.41 -27.79
N SER A 599 -15.73 -11.11 -28.43
CA SER A 599 -16.86 -10.50 -29.15
C SER A 599 -18.22 -10.63 -28.45
N TYR A 600 -18.33 -11.45 -27.41
CA TYR A 600 -19.59 -11.71 -26.69
C TYR A 600 -19.51 -11.43 -25.19
N LEU A 601 -18.34 -11.60 -24.58
CA LEU A 601 -18.15 -11.07 -23.24
C LEU A 601 -17.99 -9.56 -23.35
N PRO A 602 -18.67 -8.77 -22.49
CA PRO A 602 -18.30 -7.38 -22.32
C PRO A 602 -16.80 -7.38 -22.02
N GLN A 603 -16.01 -6.83 -22.94
CA GLN A 603 -14.56 -6.83 -22.83
C GLN A 603 -14.22 -6.03 -21.58
N ALA A 604 -13.83 -6.73 -20.53
CA ALA A 604 -13.46 -6.22 -19.22
C ALA A 604 -14.40 -5.10 -18.76
N HIS A 605 -15.36 -5.43 -17.88
CA HIS A 605 -15.53 -4.56 -16.73
C HIS A 605 -14.12 -4.18 -16.32
N PRO A 606 -13.80 -2.88 -16.29
CA PRO A 606 -12.47 -2.54 -15.93
C PRO A 606 -12.33 -3.24 -14.51
N PHE A 607 -11.20 -3.81 -14.13
CA PHE A 607 -11.07 -4.47 -12.80
C PHE A 607 -9.67 -4.18 -12.30
N PRO A 608 -9.48 -3.84 -11.01
CA PRO A 608 -8.25 -3.20 -10.60
C PRO A 608 -7.10 -4.20 -10.69
N GLU A 609 -5.97 -3.75 -11.26
CA GLU A 609 -4.70 -4.48 -11.14
C GLU A 609 -4.19 -4.48 -9.69
N SER A 610 -4.77 -3.63 -8.84
CA SER A 610 -4.50 -3.55 -7.41
C SER A 610 -5.54 -4.27 -6.55
N PRO A 611 -5.21 -4.64 -5.31
CA PRO A 611 -6.21 -5.09 -4.34
C PRO A 611 -7.31 -4.06 -4.11
N MET A 612 -8.53 -4.55 -3.92
CA MET A 612 -9.73 -3.80 -3.55
C MET A 612 -9.90 -3.84 -2.03
N ALA A 613 -10.63 -2.87 -1.49
CA ALA A 613 -10.99 -2.82 -0.09
C ALA A 613 -12.49 -2.59 0.07
N PHE A 614 -13.12 -3.35 0.95
CA PHE A 614 -14.57 -3.33 1.18
C PHE A 614 -14.87 -3.16 2.68
N ASP A 615 -15.88 -2.35 3.01
CA ASP A 615 -16.35 -2.16 4.39
C ASP A 615 -17.23 -3.32 4.83
N VAL A 616 -16.73 -4.12 5.77
CA VAL A 616 -17.42 -5.30 6.30
C VAL A 616 -17.86 -5.10 7.75
N SER A 617 -17.96 -3.85 8.22
CA SER A 617 -18.19 -3.51 9.63
C SER A 617 -19.45 -4.15 10.23
N GLN A 618 -20.50 -4.38 9.44
CA GLN A 618 -21.75 -4.96 9.95
C GLN A 618 -21.65 -6.43 10.32
N LEU A 619 -20.59 -7.12 9.90
CA LEU A 619 -20.35 -8.45 10.43
C LEU A 619 -20.33 -8.41 11.98
N SER A 620 -19.87 -7.31 12.60
CA SER A 620 -19.95 -7.08 14.05
C SER A 620 -21.38 -7.19 14.57
N ASP A 621 -22.32 -6.47 13.96
CA ASP A 621 -23.71 -6.40 14.42
C ASP A 621 -24.41 -7.76 14.30
N TYR A 622 -24.20 -8.46 13.18
CA TYR A 622 -24.74 -9.80 12.95
C TYR A 622 -24.11 -10.84 13.89
N LEU A 623 -22.83 -10.70 14.23
CA LEU A 623 -22.17 -11.55 15.23
C LEU A 623 -22.76 -11.33 16.62
N VAL A 624 -23.00 -10.08 17.03
CA VAL A 624 -23.66 -9.78 18.32
C VAL A 624 -25.05 -10.41 18.37
N TYR A 625 -25.87 -10.20 17.34
CA TYR A 625 -27.20 -10.80 17.24
C TYR A 625 -27.14 -12.34 17.33
N TYR A 626 -26.21 -12.97 16.61
CA TYR A 626 -26.01 -14.42 16.67
C TYR A 626 -25.62 -14.89 18.07
N MET A 627 -24.74 -14.17 18.77
CA MET A 627 -24.30 -14.51 20.12
C MET A 627 -25.41 -14.39 21.16
N GLU A 628 -26.29 -13.41 21.02
CA GLU A 628 -27.48 -13.23 21.86
C GLU A 628 -28.53 -14.30 21.58
N ASP A 629 -28.89 -14.52 20.30
CA ASP A 629 -29.91 -15.50 19.88
C ASP A 629 -29.50 -16.94 20.20
N LYS A 630 -28.25 -17.31 19.89
CA LYS A 630 -27.72 -18.67 20.15
C LYS A 630 -27.10 -18.83 21.53
N ASN A 631 -27.02 -17.75 22.33
CA ASN A 631 -26.33 -17.73 23.60
C ASN A 631 -24.90 -18.31 23.50
N SER A 632 -24.18 -17.94 22.44
CA SER A 632 -22.85 -18.46 22.09
C SER A 632 -21.74 -17.44 22.36
N THR A 633 -20.52 -17.91 22.62
CA THR A 633 -19.34 -17.05 22.87
C THR A 633 -18.13 -17.58 22.11
N PRO A 634 -18.11 -17.44 20.77
CA PRO A 634 -16.99 -17.90 19.97
C PRO A 634 -15.72 -17.11 20.33
N THR A 635 -14.60 -17.82 20.47
CA THR A 635 -13.27 -17.21 20.60
C THR A 635 -12.71 -16.82 19.24
N GLU A 636 -13.13 -17.53 18.18
CA GLU A 636 -12.71 -17.36 16.79
C GLU A 636 -13.91 -17.50 15.85
N VAL A 637 -13.83 -16.87 14.68
CA VAL A 637 -14.82 -16.95 13.59
C VAL A 637 -14.12 -17.17 12.27
N THR A 638 -14.76 -17.86 11.34
CA THR A 638 -14.22 -18.06 9.99
C THR A 638 -14.74 -16.95 9.07
N PHE A 639 -13.91 -15.95 8.78
CA PHE A 639 -14.17 -15.00 7.69
C PHE A 639 -13.80 -15.68 6.36
N TYR A 640 -14.56 -15.49 5.29
CA TYR A 640 -14.26 -16.14 4.01
C TYR A 640 -14.63 -15.28 2.82
N VAL A 641 -13.95 -15.51 1.69
CA VAL A 641 -14.31 -14.98 0.38
C VAL A 641 -14.51 -16.11 -0.62
N GLN A 642 -15.33 -15.88 -1.63
CA GLN A 642 -15.64 -16.88 -2.65
C GLN A 642 -15.56 -16.27 -4.06
N PRO A 643 -14.35 -16.10 -4.61
CA PRO A 643 -14.19 -15.79 -6.02
C PRO A 643 -14.61 -16.97 -6.90
N LYS A 644 -15.12 -16.66 -8.08
CA LYS A 644 -15.60 -17.62 -9.09
C LYS A 644 -14.98 -17.28 -10.42
N ASP A 645 -14.74 -18.26 -11.26
CA ASP A 645 -14.53 -18.10 -12.70
C ASP A 645 -15.73 -18.77 -13.38
N ILE A 646 -16.54 -17.99 -14.10
CA ILE A 646 -17.81 -18.49 -14.61
C ILE A 646 -17.67 -19.30 -15.91
N LEU A 647 -16.54 -19.26 -16.61
CA LEU A 647 -16.35 -19.92 -17.90
C LEU A 647 -15.31 -21.05 -17.84
N PRO A 648 -15.60 -22.23 -18.39
CA PRO A 648 -14.63 -23.32 -18.53
C PRO A 648 -13.85 -23.18 -19.85
N ASP A 649 -12.93 -22.20 -19.93
CA ASP A 649 -12.24 -21.83 -21.16
C ASP A 649 -10.71 -22.10 -21.14
N ASN A 650 -10.21 -22.69 -20.04
CA ASN A 650 -8.79 -22.94 -19.71
C ASN A 650 -7.97 -21.69 -19.35
N PHE A 651 -8.61 -20.55 -19.13
CA PHE A 651 -8.04 -19.46 -18.39
C PHE A 651 -8.41 -19.60 -16.92
N THR A 652 -7.57 -19.08 -16.04
CA THR A 652 -7.72 -19.22 -14.59
C THR A 652 -6.96 -18.09 -13.93
N GLY A 653 -7.23 -17.86 -12.66
CA GLY A 653 -6.55 -16.84 -11.88
C GLY A 653 -6.29 -17.25 -10.45
N GLU A 654 -5.84 -16.27 -9.68
CA GLU A 654 -5.45 -16.45 -8.29
C GLU A 654 -6.02 -15.32 -7.42
N LEU A 655 -6.56 -15.71 -6.27
CA LEU A 655 -6.81 -14.81 -5.15
C LEU A 655 -5.48 -14.56 -4.43
N TYR A 656 -5.13 -13.30 -4.24
CA TYR A 656 -3.98 -12.84 -3.48
C TYR A 656 -4.39 -11.72 -2.51
N ASN A 657 -3.56 -11.40 -1.52
CA ASN A 657 -3.80 -10.29 -0.57
C ASN A 657 -5.16 -10.30 0.14
N PHE A 658 -5.74 -11.47 0.42
CA PHE A 658 -6.97 -11.57 1.22
C PHE A 658 -6.66 -11.26 2.70
N THR A 659 -7.04 -10.09 3.18
CA THR A 659 -6.69 -9.56 4.51
C THR A 659 -7.91 -8.95 5.18
N LEU A 660 -8.14 -9.26 6.47
CA LEU A 660 -9.13 -8.56 7.29
C LEU A 660 -8.43 -7.55 8.21
N LEU A 661 -8.95 -6.33 8.24
CA LEU A 661 -8.43 -5.19 8.98
C LEU A 661 -9.45 -4.68 9.99
N ILE A 662 -8.97 -4.17 11.13
CA ILE A 662 -9.77 -3.44 12.13
C ILE A 662 -9.18 -2.05 12.38
N SER A 663 -10.04 -1.02 12.36
CA SER A 663 -9.66 0.36 12.70
C SER A 663 -9.75 0.58 14.22
N ILE A 664 -8.63 0.93 14.84
CA ILE A 664 -8.53 1.29 16.26
C ILE A 664 -7.75 2.62 16.36
N GLY A 665 -8.33 3.65 16.99
CA GLY A 665 -7.67 4.97 17.09
C GLY A 665 -7.44 5.66 15.74
N GLY A 666 -8.13 5.23 14.68
CA GLY A 666 -7.94 5.71 13.31
C GLY A 666 -6.84 4.99 12.52
N GLU A 667 -6.19 3.97 13.08
CA GLU A 667 -5.22 3.13 12.40
C GLU A 667 -5.76 1.72 12.15
N TYR A 668 -5.50 1.16 10.96
CA TYR A 668 -5.88 -0.21 10.62
C TYR A 668 -4.84 -1.22 11.12
N LYS A 669 -5.28 -2.20 11.91
CA LYS A 669 -4.51 -3.36 12.34
C LYS A 669 -4.99 -4.61 11.60
N VAL A 670 -4.07 -5.51 11.27
CA VAL A 670 -4.39 -6.80 10.61
C VAL A 670 -4.95 -7.79 11.63
N LEU A 671 -6.15 -8.32 11.36
CA LEU A 671 -6.77 -9.40 12.13
C LEU A 671 -6.36 -10.78 11.62
N GLY A 672 -6.21 -10.91 10.31
CA GLY A 672 -5.77 -12.12 9.64
C GLY A 672 -5.50 -11.84 8.16
N SER A 673 -4.57 -12.58 7.57
CA SER A 673 -4.20 -12.48 6.16
C SER A 673 -3.90 -13.86 5.61
N LEU A 674 -4.22 -14.04 4.34
CA LEU A 674 -3.85 -15.21 3.56
C LEU A 674 -2.31 -15.32 3.46
N GLU A 675 -1.76 -16.51 3.75
CA GLU A 675 -0.30 -16.75 3.74
C GLU A 675 0.30 -16.91 2.33
N GLY A 676 -0.52 -17.26 1.33
CA GLY A 676 -0.09 -17.43 -0.07
C GLY A 676 -1.27 -17.50 -1.04
N ASN A 677 -1.01 -17.34 -2.33
CA ASN A 677 -2.05 -17.26 -3.34
C ASN A 677 -2.90 -18.54 -3.42
N VAL A 678 -4.20 -18.38 -3.71
CA VAL A 678 -5.15 -19.48 -3.90
C VAL A 678 -5.66 -19.46 -5.33
N SER A 679 -5.51 -20.58 -6.05
CA SER A 679 -6.00 -20.72 -7.43
C SER A 679 -7.53 -20.76 -7.47
N ILE A 680 -8.11 -20.01 -8.41
CA ILE A 680 -9.53 -19.98 -8.74
C ILE A 680 -9.75 -21.05 -9.84
N PRO A 681 -10.60 -22.06 -9.64
CA PRO A 681 -10.77 -23.12 -10.63
C PRO A 681 -11.48 -22.61 -11.89
N ASP A 682 -10.94 -22.95 -13.06
CA ASP A 682 -11.52 -22.72 -14.40
C ASP A 682 -12.97 -23.24 -14.47
N GLY A 683 -13.93 -22.36 -14.80
CA GLY A 683 -15.36 -22.64 -14.80
C GLY A 683 -15.97 -23.03 -13.44
N GLY A 684 -15.34 -22.66 -12.32
CA GLY A 684 -15.78 -22.99 -10.97
C GLY A 684 -15.53 -21.89 -9.93
N TYR A 685 -15.74 -22.21 -8.65
CA TYR A 685 -15.45 -21.28 -7.55
C TYR A 685 -14.59 -21.94 -6.47
N VAL A 686 -13.97 -21.11 -5.64
CA VAL A 686 -13.24 -21.55 -4.44
C VAL A 686 -13.68 -20.75 -3.23
N THR A 687 -13.88 -21.41 -2.08
CA THR A 687 -14.11 -20.72 -0.80
C THR A 687 -12.81 -20.66 -0.03
N VAL A 688 -12.34 -19.45 0.26
CA VAL A 688 -11.07 -19.21 0.96
C VAL A 688 -11.36 -18.72 2.38
N PRO A 689 -11.09 -19.53 3.43
CA PRO A 689 -11.32 -19.14 4.81
C PRO A 689 -10.11 -18.44 5.45
N LEU A 690 -10.39 -17.56 6.41
CA LEU A 690 -9.47 -16.95 7.37
C LEU A 690 -10.07 -17.13 8.76
N GLU A 691 -9.33 -17.79 9.66
CA GLU A 691 -9.72 -17.88 11.06
C GLU A 691 -9.33 -16.59 11.78
N ILE A 692 -10.33 -15.91 12.32
CA ILE A 692 -10.18 -14.58 12.92
C ILE A 692 -10.57 -14.65 14.40
N PRO A 693 -9.67 -14.27 15.32
CA PRO A 693 -10.03 -14.13 16.73
C PRO A 693 -11.06 -13.02 16.95
N VAL A 694 -12.10 -13.30 17.74
CA VAL A 694 -13.11 -12.29 18.10
C VAL A 694 -12.50 -11.18 18.96
N VAL A 695 -11.51 -11.53 19.79
CA VAL A 695 -10.76 -10.63 20.66
C VAL A 695 -9.28 -10.95 20.53
N SER A 696 -8.46 -9.94 20.29
CA SER A 696 -7.01 -10.06 20.15
C SER A 696 -6.27 -9.14 21.11
N TYR A 697 -5.09 -9.59 21.53
CA TYR A 697 -4.14 -8.72 22.21
C TYR A 697 -3.48 -7.76 21.22
N ASP A 698 -3.38 -6.50 21.63
CA ASP A 698 -2.65 -5.45 20.92
C ASP A 698 -1.26 -5.27 21.52
N VAL A 699 -1.16 -4.54 22.64
CA VAL A 699 0.05 -4.48 23.46
C VAL A 699 -0.12 -5.48 24.58
N ALA A 700 0.68 -6.54 24.63
CA ALA A 700 0.63 -7.50 25.73
C ALA A 700 1.96 -8.25 25.86
N PRO A 701 2.83 -7.88 26.81
CA PRO A 701 4.11 -8.56 27.05
C PRO A 701 3.95 -10.08 27.14
N ASN A 702 4.66 -10.83 26.30
CA ASN A 702 4.65 -12.29 26.33
C ASN A 702 6.07 -12.84 26.20
N ASN A 703 6.53 -13.60 27.19
CA ASN A 703 7.90 -14.12 27.30
C ASN A 703 8.99 -13.03 27.24
N VAL A 704 8.69 -11.84 27.76
CA VAL A 704 9.61 -10.70 27.81
C VAL A 704 9.77 -10.17 29.23
N THR A 705 10.89 -9.49 29.48
CA THR A 705 11.15 -8.77 30.74
C THR A 705 10.83 -7.29 30.55
N VAL A 706 10.00 -6.73 31.42
CA VAL A 706 9.63 -5.31 31.43
C VAL A 706 10.03 -4.65 32.74
N GLN A 707 10.36 -3.37 32.66
CA GLN A 707 10.62 -2.55 33.84
C GLN A 707 9.35 -2.36 34.64
N TYR A 708 9.52 -2.18 35.95
CA TYR A 708 8.45 -1.82 36.84
C TYR A 708 7.75 -0.53 36.34
N GLY A 709 6.41 -0.54 36.23
CA GLY A 709 5.62 0.53 35.62
C GLY A 709 5.37 0.42 34.10
N ASN A 710 6.15 -0.38 33.37
CA ASN A 710 6.01 -0.59 31.91
C ASN A 710 5.18 -1.82 31.53
N PHE A 711 4.51 -2.46 32.51
CA PHE A 711 3.59 -3.55 32.21
C PHE A 711 2.25 -2.99 31.76
N ASN A 712 2.12 -2.82 30.43
CA ASN A 712 0.90 -2.33 29.79
C ASN A 712 0.24 -3.47 29.02
N VAL A 713 -1.09 -3.57 29.11
CA VAL A 713 -1.89 -4.53 28.35
C VAL A 713 -3.04 -3.82 27.66
N SER A 714 -3.24 -4.09 26.38
CA SER A 714 -4.40 -3.68 25.61
C SER A 714 -4.89 -4.79 24.69
N ILE A 715 -6.19 -4.74 24.39
CA ILE A 715 -6.89 -5.67 23.51
C ILE A 715 -7.80 -4.88 22.57
N TYR A 716 -8.07 -5.43 21.39
CA TYR A 716 -9.16 -5.00 20.52
C TYR A 716 -10.09 -6.17 20.21
N SER A 717 -11.35 -5.87 19.93
CA SER A 717 -12.36 -6.85 19.55
C SER A 717 -13.08 -6.44 18.27
N ILE A 718 -13.56 -7.43 17.52
CA ILE A 718 -14.43 -7.22 16.35
C ILE A 718 -15.89 -6.94 16.74
N ILE A 719 -16.27 -7.18 18.01
CA ILE A 719 -17.58 -6.86 18.60
C ILE A 719 -17.40 -5.89 19.77
N PRO A 720 -18.42 -5.11 20.16
CA PRO A 720 -18.36 -4.35 21.39
C PRO A 720 -18.44 -5.31 22.59
N LEU A 721 -17.52 -5.21 23.53
CA LEU A 721 -17.50 -5.97 24.78
C LEU A 721 -18.10 -5.12 25.92
N GLU A 722 -18.70 -5.78 26.90
CA GLU A 722 -19.27 -5.11 28.08
C GLU A 722 -18.18 -4.73 29.10
N ASP A 723 -17.19 -5.60 29.30
CA ASP A 723 -16.10 -5.42 30.27
C ASP A 723 -14.85 -6.22 29.86
N ALA A 724 -13.69 -5.82 30.39
CA ALA A 724 -12.46 -6.58 30.29
C ALA A 724 -11.60 -6.35 31.53
N ARG A 725 -10.97 -7.42 32.04
CA ARG A 725 -10.04 -7.36 33.18
C ARG A 725 -8.85 -8.28 32.98
N ILE A 726 -7.68 -7.84 33.42
CA ILE A 726 -6.51 -8.71 33.53
C ILE A 726 -6.59 -9.49 34.85
N VAL A 727 -6.23 -10.76 34.79
CA VAL A 727 -6.17 -11.68 35.94
C VAL A 727 -4.76 -12.23 36.07
N ILE A 728 -4.20 -12.13 37.28
CA ILE A 728 -2.86 -12.59 37.65
C ILE A 728 -2.96 -13.36 38.97
N GLY A 729 -2.94 -14.70 38.89
CA GLY A 729 -3.23 -15.53 40.06
C GLY A 729 -4.63 -15.27 40.61
N ASN A 730 -4.72 -14.78 41.85
CA ASN A 730 -5.99 -14.42 42.50
C ASN A 730 -6.33 -12.92 42.41
N GLU A 731 -5.42 -12.11 41.88
CA GLU A 731 -5.59 -10.67 41.73
C GLU A 731 -6.18 -10.35 40.35
N SER A 732 -6.94 -9.27 40.24
CA SER A 732 -7.47 -8.80 38.97
C SER A 732 -7.54 -7.29 38.90
N TYR A 733 -7.43 -6.73 37.70
CA TYR A 733 -7.52 -5.29 37.48
C TYR A 733 -8.38 -4.99 36.23
N PRO A 734 -9.37 -4.09 36.31
CA PRO A 734 -10.23 -3.75 35.17
C PRO A 734 -9.46 -2.93 34.12
N LEU A 735 -9.66 -3.25 32.84
CA LEU A 735 -9.16 -2.45 31.73
C LEU A 735 -10.15 -1.31 31.45
N THR A 736 -9.64 -0.19 30.94
CA THR A 736 -10.44 0.97 30.55
C THR A 736 -10.96 0.77 29.12
N ALA A 737 -12.27 0.89 28.92
CA ALA A 737 -12.92 0.80 27.62
C ALA A 737 -12.78 2.11 26.83
N GLU A 738 -12.49 1.99 25.54
CA GLU A 738 -12.49 3.06 24.55
C GLU A 738 -13.19 2.58 23.26
N GLU A 739 -13.39 3.51 22.32
CA GLU A 739 -13.96 3.21 20.99
C GLU A 739 -15.32 2.49 21.04
N GLY A 740 -16.13 2.78 22.05
CA GLY A 740 -17.46 2.17 22.24
C GLY A 740 -17.43 0.72 22.75
N GLY A 741 -16.37 0.29 23.43
CA GLY A 741 -16.25 -1.06 23.98
C GLY A 741 -15.51 -2.03 23.07
N TYR A 742 -14.78 -1.54 22.08
CA TYR A 742 -14.04 -2.40 21.15
C TYR A 742 -12.53 -2.33 21.35
N TYR A 743 -12.04 -1.36 22.14
CA TYR A 743 -10.66 -1.28 22.58
C TYR A 743 -10.63 -1.21 24.10
N PHE A 744 -9.76 -1.98 24.73
CA PHE A 744 -9.56 -1.94 26.17
C PHE A 744 -8.07 -1.87 26.47
N TYR A 745 -7.68 -1.07 27.46
CA TYR A 745 -6.29 -0.96 27.86
C TYR A 745 -6.11 -0.70 29.36
N ALA A 746 -4.94 -1.08 29.87
CA ALA A 746 -4.46 -0.71 31.18
C ALA A 746 -2.95 -0.54 31.13
N ASN A 747 -2.47 0.60 31.63
CA ASN A 747 -1.05 0.88 31.78
C ASN A 747 -0.59 0.66 33.23
N SER A 748 0.70 0.41 33.40
CA SER A 748 1.37 0.30 34.72
C SER A 748 0.68 -0.70 35.65
N ILE A 749 0.34 -1.87 35.12
CA ILE A 749 -0.42 -2.91 35.84
C ILE A 749 0.35 -3.40 37.07
N ALA A 750 1.68 -3.52 36.96
CA ALA A 750 2.53 -3.90 38.08
C ALA A 750 2.44 -2.93 39.28
N GLU A 751 2.18 -1.64 39.03
CA GLU A 751 1.93 -0.62 40.06
C GLU A 751 0.56 -0.78 40.71
N LYS A 752 -0.46 -0.88 39.87
CA LYS A 752 -1.86 -0.99 40.32
C LYS A 752 -2.11 -2.25 41.14
N LEU A 753 -1.49 -3.37 40.75
CA LEU A 753 -1.59 -4.66 41.45
C LEU A 753 -0.47 -4.89 42.46
N LYS A 754 0.48 -3.95 42.60
CA LYS A 754 1.63 -4.04 43.51
C LYS A 754 2.43 -5.35 43.37
N LEU A 755 2.76 -5.71 42.13
CA LEU A 755 3.50 -6.93 41.80
C LEU A 755 4.98 -6.78 42.14
N HIS A 756 5.58 -7.74 42.84
CA HIS A 756 7.02 -7.77 43.10
C HIS A 756 7.82 -8.14 41.84
N ALA A 757 9.15 -7.98 41.84
CA ALA A 757 9.97 -8.48 40.74
C ALA A 757 9.84 -10.01 40.63
N GLY A 758 9.69 -10.52 39.41
CA GLY A 758 9.40 -11.94 39.18
C GLY A 758 8.63 -12.20 37.90
N THR A 759 8.43 -13.48 37.61
CA THR A 759 7.70 -13.94 36.42
C THR A 759 6.25 -14.25 36.80
N TYR A 760 5.31 -13.66 36.07
CA TYR A 760 3.87 -13.81 36.29
C TYR A 760 3.20 -14.34 35.04
N ASN A 761 2.32 -15.32 35.22
CA ASN A 761 1.34 -15.69 34.21
C ASN A 761 0.10 -14.82 34.38
N TYR A 762 -0.44 -14.34 33.27
CA TYR A 762 -1.64 -13.54 33.26
C TYR A 762 -2.52 -13.89 32.06
N THR A 763 -3.81 -13.63 32.20
CA THR A 763 -4.77 -13.67 31.11
C THR A 763 -5.69 -12.47 31.21
N VAL A 764 -6.29 -12.06 30.09
CA VAL A 764 -7.40 -11.11 30.09
C VAL A 764 -8.70 -11.90 29.99
N ILE A 765 -9.64 -11.62 30.90
CA ILE A 765 -11.01 -12.11 30.84
C ILE A 765 -11.87 -10.97 30.31
N VAL A 766 -12.67 -11.26 29.29
CA VAL A 766 -13.60 -10.32 28.67
C VAL A 766 -15.03 -10.78 28.86
N THR A 767 -15.95 -9.82 28.93
CA THR A 767 -17.40 -10.06 29.02
C THR A 767 -18.04 -9.70 27.70
N TYR A 768 -18.66 -10.69 27.05
CA TYR A 768 -19.35 -10.52 25.77
C TYR A 768 -20.75 -9.89 25.98
N PRO A 769 -21.42 -9.35 24.95
CA PRO A 769 -22.75 -8.72 25.05
C PRO A 769 -23.87 -9.58 25.67
N ASN A 770 -23.71 -10.90 25.66
CA ASN A 770 -24.63 -11.82 26.33
C ASN A 770 -24.30 -12.06 27.83
N GLY A 771 -23.40 -11.27 28.41
CA GLY A 771 -22.96 -11.32 29.80
C GLY A 771 -22.03 -12.50 30.15
N LYS A 772 -21.61 -13.29 29.16
CA LYS A 772 -20.70 -14.44 29.39
C LYS A 772 -19.25 -14.02 29.31
N GLU A 773 -18.44 -14.65 30.15
CA GLU A 773 -17.01 -14.37 30.23
C GLU A 773 -16.18 -15.36 29.40
N VAL A 774 -15.17 -14.83 28.72
CA VAL A 774 -14.20 -15.61 27.94
C VAL A 774 -12.79 -15.21 28.37
N ALA A 775 -11.96 -16.20 28.69
CA ALA A 775 -10.54 -15.99 28.98
C ALA A 775 -9.72 -16.08 27.68
N LEU A 776 -8.90 -15.05 27.42
CA LEU A 776 -7.96 -15.05 26.30
C LEU A 776 -6.76 -15.98 26.58
N PRO A 777 -5.94 -16.32 25.57
CA PRO A 777 -4.74 -17.11 25.77
C PRO A 777 -3.84 -16.53 26.87
N GLU A 778 -3.35 -17.41 27.76
CA GLU A 778 -2.44 -17.04 28.84
C GLU A 778 -1.10 -16.53 28.27
N ARG A 779 -0.54 -15.51 28.90
CA ARG A 779 0.75 -14.91 28.57
C ARG A 779 1.63 -14.85 29.81
N THR A 780 2.94 -14.74 29.60
CA THR A 780 3.92 -14.63 30.68
C THR A 780 4.69 -13.32 30.58
N VAL A 781 4.84 -12.60 31.69
CA VAL A 781 5.66 -11.39 31.79
C VAL A 781 6.62 -11.48 32.96
N THR A 782 7.85 -11.01 32.79
CA THR A 782 8.81 -10.87 33.89
C THR A 782 8.96 -9.40 34.26
N ILE A 783 8.71 -9.05 35.51
CA ILE A 783 8.96 -7.69 36.04
C ILE A 783 10.40 -7.64 36.58
N SER A 784 11.23 -6.72 36.06
CA SER A 784 12.63 -6.61 36.46
C SER A 784 12.83 -5.91 37.82
N ALA A 785 13.91 -6.28 38.50
CA ALA A 785 14.40 -5.64 39.72
C ALA A 785 15.18 -4.31 39.41
N PRO A 786 15.60 -3.53 40.43
CA PRO A 786 16.36 -2.29 40.25
C PRO A 786 17.61 -2.47 39.37
N THR A 787 17.91 -1.49 38.52
CA THR A 787 19.13 -1.50 37.70
C THR A 787 20.24 -0.69 38.39
N VAL A 788 21.40 -1.32 38.62
CA VAL A 788 22.57 -0.68 39.25
C VAL A 788 23.69 -0.53 38.23
N SER A 789 24.32 0.64 38.17
CA SER A 789 25.45 0.93 37.28
C SER A 789 26.56 1.64 38.06
N ILE A 790 27.73 1.03 38.15
CA ILE A 790 28.89 1.61 38.84
C ILE A 790 29.65 2.48 37.83
N ILE A 791 29.79 3.76 38.14
CA ILE A 791 30.47 4.76 37.30
C ILE A 791 31.90 4.97 37.80
N SER A 792 32.10 4.94 39.12
CA SER A 792 33.41 4.96 39.76
C SER A 792 33.37 4.06 40.99
N PRO A 793 34.43 3.30 41.33
CA PRO A 793 35.68 3.19 40.59
C PRO A 793 35.48 2.56 39.23
N GLU A 794 36.10 3.14 38.21
CA GLU A 794 36.29 2.48 36.93
C GLU A 794 37.21 1.27 37.10
N GLU A 795 37.15 0.31 36.18
CA GLU A 795 38.08 -0.83 36.19
C GLU A 795 39.49 -0.38 35.80
N THR A 796 40.26 0.16 36.74
CA THR A 796 41.56 0.78 36.46
C THR A 796 42.53 0.70 37.65
N ILE A 797 43.73 1.25 37.47
CA ILE A 797 44.74 1.43 38.51
C ILE A 797 44.69 2.87 39.01
N TYR A 798 44.48 3.03 40.32
CA TYR A 798 44.55 4.31 40.99
C TYR A 798 45.92 4.48 41.63
N ASN A 799 46.58 5.61 41.35
CA ASN A 799 47.87 6.00 41.92
C ASN A 799 47.75 6.71 43.28
N GLU A 800 46.51 6.86 43.77
CA GLU A 800 46.13 7.48 45.03
C GLU A 800 45.38 6.47 45.88
N THR A 801 45.43 6.63 47.21
CA THR A 801 44.77 5.72 48.17
C THR A 801 43.31 6.07 48.45
N VAL A 802 42.81 7.18 47.92
CA VAL A 802 41.45 7.69 48.14
C VAL A 802 40.66 7.55 46.84
N ILE A 803 39.76 6.58 46.76
CA ILE A 803 39.07 6.22 45.52
C ILE A 803 37.62 6.72 45.58
N PRO A 804 37.19 7.59 44.65
CA PRO A 804 35.81 8.03 44.60
C PRO A 804 34.90 6.87 44.15
N VAL A 805 33.80 6.68 44.85
CA VAL A 805 32.72 5.78 44.45
C VAL A 805 31.57 6.63 43.92
N LYS A 806 31.06 6.28 42.74
CA LYS A 806 29.93 6.92 42.08
C LYS A 806 29.06 5.84 41.44
N VAL A 807 27.81 5.75 41.85
CA VAL A 807 26.87 4.72 41.39
C VAL A 807 25.58 5.38 40.93
N ALA A 808 25.09 4.99 39.76
CA ALA A 808 23.74 5.27 39.32
C ALA A 808 22.86 4.07 39.66
N VAL A 809 21.75 4.31 40.33
CA VAL A 809 20.69 3.32 40.51
C VAL A 809 19.45 3.87 39.84
N LYS A 810 18.88 3.08 38.93
CA LYS A 810 17.63 3.42 38.25
C LYS A 810 16.60 2.36 38.56
N ASP A 811 15.49 2.81 39.10
CA ASP A 811 14.31 2.00 39.36
C ASP A 811 13.07 2.89 39.32
N ALA A 812 11.92 2.30 39.01
CA ALA A 812 10.63 2.98 39.04
C ALA A 812 10.00 2.93 40.45
N VAL A 813 10.44 1.99 41.29
CA VAL A 813 10.15 1.96 42.72
C VAL A 813 11.24 2.74 43.47
N GLU A 814 10.85 3.42 44.56
CA GLU A 814 11.79 4.12 45.43
C GLU A 814 12.85 3.15 45.99
N ILE A 815 14.12 3.54 45.88
CA ILE A 815 15.26 2.80 46.42
C ILE A 815 15.39 3.07 47.91
N VAL A 816 15.29 2.02 48.73
CA VAL A 816 15.41 2.13 50.19
C VAL A 816 16.84 1.99 50.66
N ASN A 817 17.64 1.19 49.97
CA ASN A 817 19.00 0.93 50.41
C ASN A 817 19.93 0.71 49.22
N VAL A 818 21.08 1.35 49.23
CA VAL A 818 22.18 1.06 48.32
C VAL A 818 23.42 0.76 49.14
N THR A 819 23.80 -0.51 49.19
CA THR A 819 24.99 -0.95 49.91
C THR A 819 26.14 -1.18 48.95
N ALA A 820 27.28 -0.58 49.23
CA ALA A 820 28.54 -0.84 48.55
C ALA A 820 29.46 -1.65 49.47
N LYS A 821 30.17 -2.66 48.96
CA LYS A 821 31.13 -3.44 49.73
C LYS A 821 32.39 -3.74 48.95
N VAL A 822 33.53 -3.71 49.63
CA VAL A 822 34.83 -4.16 49.11
C VAL A 822 35.38 -5.20 50.07
N GLY A 823 35.43 -6.47 49.65
CA GLY A 823 35.74 -7.58 50.56
C GLY A 823 34.68 -7.72 51.67
N GLU A 824 35.10 -7.71 52.93
CA GLU A 824 34.20 -7.72 54.10
C GLU A 824 33.79 -6.29 54.56
N GLU A 825 34.45 -5.25 54.06
CA GLU A 825 34.17 -3.87 54.47
C GLU A 825 32.96 -3.29 53.73
N VAL A 826 32.05 -2.68 54.50
CA VAL A 826 30.85 -2.01 53.99
C VAL A 826 31.11 -0.51 53.89
N LEU A 827 30.84 0.05 52.72
CA LEU A 827 30.94 1.47 52.44
C LEU A 827 29.55 2.12 52.50
N GLU A 828 29.45 3.22 53.25
CA GLU A 828 28.27 4.08 53.20
C GLU A 828 28.34 4.99 51.97
N LEU A 829 27.29 4.93 51.14
CA LEU A 829 27.12 5.83 50.00
C LEU A 829 26.05 6.88 50.34
N THR A 830 26.35 8.14 50.01
CA THR A 830 25.41 9.26 50.16
C THR A 830 24.83 9.62 48.79
N TYR A 831 23.50 9.65 48.70
CA TYR A 831 22.82 10.12 47.49
C TYR A 831 22.96 11.63 47.33
N ASN A 832 23.35 12.09 46.15
CA ASN A 832 23.48 13.50 45.81
C ASN A 832 22.38 13.90 44.81
N GLU A 833 21.34 14.60 45.30
CA GLU A 833 20.16 15.01 44.54
C GLU A 833 20.47 15.86 43.30
N SER A 834 21.52 16.70 43.36
CA SER A 834 21.90 17.58 42.24
C SER A 834 22.53 16.83 41.07
N SER A 835 23.15 15.69 41.36
CA SER A 835 23.89 14.88 40.38
C SER A 835 23.17 13.60 39.98
N GLY A 836 22.22 13.11 40.80
CA GLY A 836 21.48 11.87 40.57
C GLY A 836 22.26 10.59 40.89
N TYR A 837 23.39 10.69 41.61
CA TYR A 837 24.27 9.56 41.90
C TYR A 837 24.44 9.34 43.40
N TYR A 838 24.67 8.08 43.77
CA TYR A 838 25.20 7.68 45.06
C TYR A 838 26.71 7.85 45.05
N THR A 839 27.25 8.59 46.01
CA THR A 839 28.69 8.93 46.07
C THR A 839 29.29 8.54 47.41
N GLY A 840 30.56 8.15 47.40
CA GLY A 840 31.33 7.82 48.59
C GLY A 840 32.82 7.84 48.29
N THR A 841 33.65 7.54 49.28
CA THR A 841 35.10 7.45 49.11
C THR A 841 35.64 6.24 49.83
N LEU A 842 36.45 5.44 49.14
CA LEU A 842 37.17 4.30 49.70
C LEU A 842 38.61 4.71 50.02
N ASN A 843 39.05 4.52 51.26
CA ASN A 843 40.44 4.69 51.65
C ASN A 843 41.11 3.32 51.70
N LEU A 844 41.87 3.01 50.66
CA LEU A 844 42.42 1.67 50.46
C LEU A 844 43.95 1.74 50.44
N SER A 845 44.59 0.78 51.09
CA SER A 845 46.03 0.56 50.93
C SER A 845 46.32 -0.05 49.56
N ASP A 846 47.60 -0.08 49.18
CA ASP A 846 48.03 -0.76 47.96
C ASP A 846 47.49 -2.20 47.89
N GLY A 847 46.76 -2.54 46.83
CA GLY A 847 46.09 -3.84 46.70
C GLY A 847 45.09 -3.92 45.53
N ALA A 848 44.55 -5.11 45.28
CA ALA A 848 43.49 -5.36 44.30
C ALA A 848 42.14 -5.53 45.00
N TYR A 849 41.09 -4.93 44.45
CA TYR A 849 39.78 -4.80 45.11
C TYR A 849 38.62 -5.06 44.15
N THR A 850 37.51 -5.57 44.70
CA THR A 850 36.23 -5.73 43.98
C THR A 850 35.16 -4.98 44.74
N LEU A 851 34.55 -3.98 44.12
CA LEU A 851 33.38 -3.30 44.67
C LEU A 851 32.11 -4.00 44.18
N VAL A 852 31.30 -4.46 45.12
CA VAL A 852 29.94 -4.98 44.87
C VAL A 852 28.95 -3.95 45.36
N VAL A 853 28.06 -3.50 44.48
CA VAL A 853 26.97 -2.59 44.83
C VAL A 853 25.64 -3.29 44.68
N THR A 854 24.83 -3.20 45.72
CA THR A 854 23.51 -3.80 45.79
C THR A 854 22.49 -2.70 46.09
N ALA A 855 21.49 -2.55 45.25
CA ALA A 855 20.36 -1.66 45.49
C ALA A 855 19.13 -2.49 45.83
N VAL A 856 18.37 -2.04 46.83
CA VAL A 856 17.14 -2.65 47.30
C VAL A 856 16.05 -1.59 47.27
N ASP A 857 14.94 -1.89 46.62
CA ASP A 857 13.77 -1.02 46.58
C ASP A 857 12.88 -1.16 47.84
N THR A 858 11.84 -0.34 47.93
CA THR A 858 10.85 -0.41 49.04
C THR A 858 10.15 -1.76 49.18
N TRP A 859 10.20 -2.61 48.15
CA TRP A 859 9.55 -3.92 48.10
C TRP A 859 10.52 -5.08 48.24
N ASN A 860 11.77 -4.79 48.62
CA ASN A 860 12.84 -5.74 48.86
C ASN A 860 13.32 -6.47 47.59
N ASN A 861 13.04 -5.95 46.40
CA ASN A 861 13.65 -6.44 45.16
C ASN A 861 15.08 -5.92 45.09
N THR A 862 16.00 -6.75 44.59
CA THR A 862 17.44 -6.49 44.70
C THR A 862 18.13 -6.46 43.33
N GLY A 863 18.76 -5.34 43.00
CA GLY A 863 19.67 -5.18 41.86
C GLY A 863 21.14 -5.25 42.30
N VAL A 864 22.02 -5.87 41.52
CA VAL A 864 23.45 -6.02 41.88
C VAL A 864 24.36 -5.66 40.69
N ALA A 865 25.40 -4.87 40.95
CA ALA A 865 26.50 -4.60 40.04
C ALA A 865 27.85 -4.85 40.71
N LYS A 866 28.89 -5.16 39.92
CA LYS A 866 30.26 -5.40 40.41
C LYS A 866 31.27 -4.66 39.53
N VAL A 867 32.37 -4.21 40.13
CA VAL A 867 33.51 -3.62 39.41
C VAL A 867 34.83 -3.97 40.11
N HIS A 868 35.89 -4.21 39.33
CA HIS A 868 37.21 -4.63 39.84
C HIS A 868 38.29 -3.56 39.56
N PHE A 869 39.11 -3.20 40.55
CA PHE A 869 40.13 -2.14 40.41
C PHE A 869 41.36 -2.35 41.30
N ILE A 870 42.47 -1.67 41.02
CA ILE A 870 43.74 -1.75 41.80
C ILE A 870 44.11 -0.39 42.38
N VAL A 871 44.66 -0.38 43.58
CA VAL A 871 45.23 0.80 44.24
C VAL A 871 46.73 0.61 44.41
N LYS A 872 47.54 1.59 44.00
CA LYS A 872 49.01 1.59 44.18
C LYS A 872 49.55 3.02 44.32
N ALA A 873 49.76 3.47 45.54
CA ALA A 873 50.21 4.82 45.86
C ALA A 873 51.57 5.15 45.22
N GLY A 874 51.64 6.22 44.43
CA GLY A 874 52.89 6.69 43.80
C GLY A 874 53.32 5.93 42.54
N ALA A 875 52.48 5.05 41.99
CA ALA A 875 52.70 4.48 40.67
C ALA A 875 52.54 5.53 39.56
N ASN A 876 53.39 5.48 38.53
CA ASN A 876 53.18 6.27 37.33
C ASN A 876 52.20 5.50 36.44
N VAL A 877 51.00 6.04 36.22
CA VAL A 877 49.96 5.41 35.41
C VAL A 877 49.93 6.09 34.05
N THR A 878 50.20 5.32 33.01
CA THR A 878 50.19 5.78 31.62
C THR A 878 49.17 4.99 30.83
N THR A 879 48.29 5.67 30.11
CA THR A 879 47.32 5.04 29.22
C THR A 879 47.97 4.72 27.88
N VAL A 880 47.82 3.48 27.41
CA VAL A 880 48.33 3.05 26.11
C VAL A 880 47.24 2.37 25.29
N THR A 881 47.22 2.61 23.98
CA THR A 881 46.23 2.03 23.08
C THR A 881 46.82 0.83 22.36
N VAL A 882 46.16 -0.32 22.47
CA VAL A 882 46.59 -1.58 21.87
C VAL A 882 45.52 -2.08 20.91
N GLU A 883 45.78 -2.00 19.61
CA GLU A 883 44.91 -2.50 18.51
C GLU A 883 43.40 -2.16 18.62
N ASN A 884 43.06 -1.05 19.29
CA ASN A 884 41.72 -0.47 19.54
C ASN A 884 41.13 -0.63 20.96
N ALA A 885 41.87 -1.23 21.91
CA ALA A 885 41.52 -1.19 23.34
C ALA A 885 42.45 -0.24 24.10
N THR A 886 41.88 0.61 24.96
CA THR A 886 42.64 1.53 25.81
C THR A 886 42.93 0.84 27.13
N VAL A 887 44.22 0.63 27.45
CA VAL A 887 44.66 -0.08 28.65
C VAL A 887 45.47 0.86 29.52
N ASN A 888 45.11 0.99 30.80
CA ASN A 888 45.89 1.78 31.75
C ASN A 888 47.05 0.94 32.29
N VAL A 889 48.29 1.40 32.11
CA VAL A 889 49.49 0.69 32.57
C VAL A 889 50.10 1.44 33.75
N GLY A 890 50.08 0.81 34.92
CA GLY A 890 50.74 1.34 36.12
C GLY A 890 52.14 0.75 36.28
N VAL A 891 53.15 1.61 36.50
CA VAL A 891 54.53 1.18 36.72
C VAL A 891 55.13 1.73 38.01
N THR A 892 56.01 0.95 38.64
CA THR A 892 56.81 1.37 39.80
C THR A 892 58.31 1.09 39.57
N GLY A 893 59.16 2.12 39.76
CA GLY A 893 60.61 2.13 39.50
C GLY A 893 61.02 2.61 38.09
N ASN A 894 62.28 2.43 37.67
CA ASN A 894 62.79 2.89 36.37
C ASN A 894 62.39 1.92 35.24
N VAL A 895 61.15 2.04 34.75
CA VAL A 895 60.59 1.20 33.67
C VAL A 895 60.14 2.09 32.52
N THR A 896 60.54 1.75 31.29
CA THR A 896 59.96 2.31 30.06
C THR A 896 58.99 1.30 29.46
N VAL A 897 57.79 1.76 29.12
CA VAL A 897 56.72 0.93 28.53
C VAL A 897 56.49 1.34 27.08
N THR A 898 56.40 0.36 26.20
CA THR A 898 55.99 0.49 24.79
C THR A 898 54.87 -0.51 24.48
N VAL A 899 54.20 -0.34 23.34
CA VAL A 899 53.12 -1.24 22.90
C VAL A 899 53.52 -1.89 21.57
N GLU A 900 53.42 -3.21 21.50
CA GLU A 900 53.61 -3.99 20.27
C GLU A 900 52.56 -5.11 20.16
N ASN A 901 51.86 -5.21 19.03
CA ASN A 901 50.98 -6.35 18.64
C ASN A 901 50.23 -7.01 19.81
N LYS A 902 49.17 -6.38 20.33
CA LYS A 902 48.34 -6.85 21.46
C LYS A 902 49.04 -7.00 22.82
N THR A 903 50.24 -6.46 22.96
CA THR A 903 51.10 -6.73 24.11
C THR A 903 51.72 -5.44 24.65
N VAL A 904 51.63 -5.25 25.96
CA VAL A 904 52.36 -4.19 26.67
C VAL A 904 53.77 -4.70 26.92
N VAL A 905 54.76 -3.94 26.47
CA VAL A 905 56.16 -4.31 26.50
C VAL A 905 56.87 -3.40 27.50
N ALA A 906 57.43 -3.96 28.57
CA ALA A 906 58.03 -3.19 29.65
C ALA A 906 59.48 -3.60 29.91
N ASN A 907 60.39 -2.62 30.00
CA ASN A 907 61.78 -2.88 30.38
C ASN A 907 61.90 -3.02 31.89
N VAL A 908 61.99 -4.26 32.36
CA VAL A 908 62.14 -4.60 33.78
C VAL A 908 63.62 -4.84 34.06
N THR A 909 64.22 -3.98 34.89
CA THR A 909 65.58 -4.15 35.38
C THR A 909 65.61 -5.19 36.50
N THR A 910 66.47 -6.19 36.35
CA THR A 910 66.79 -7.19 37.37
C THR A 910 68.26 -7.05 37.77
N SER A 911 68.73 -7.79 38.76
CA SER A 911 70.14 -7.76 39.17
C SER A 911 71.12 -8.32 38.12
N GLU A 912 70.64 -9.09 37.15
CA GLU A 912 71.42 -9.70 36.05
C GLU A 912 71.41 -8.84 34.76
N GLY A 913 70.55 -7.82 34.70
CA GLY A 913 70.42 -6.95 33.53
C GLY A 913 69.01 -6.38 33.35
N THR A 914 68.79 -5.61 32.30
CA THR A 914 67.44 -5.11 31.95
C THR A 914 66.83 -5.98 30.86
N TYR A 915 65.60 -6.43 31.09
CA TYR A 915 64.89 -7.35 30.20
C TYR A 915 63.58 -6.73 29.76
N GLU A 916 63.28 -6.89 28.48
CA GLU A 916 61.99 -6.51 27.92
C GLU A 916 60.97 -7.61 28.26
N VAL A 917 59.86 -7.25 28.89
CA VAL A 917 58.83 -8.18 29.36
C VAL A 917 57.53 -7.87 28.62
N LYS A 918 57.03 -8.89 27.92
CA LYS A 918 55.80 -8.86 27.13
C LYS A 918 54.62 -9.34 27.97
N VAL A 919 53.65 -8.46 28.16
CA VAL A 919 52.42 -8.67 28.94
C VAL A 919 51.22 -8.57 28.00
N PRO A 920 50.57 -9.67 27.63
CA PRO A 920 49.51 -9.61 26.64
C PRO A 920 48.24 -9.02 27.24
N VAL A 921 47.55 -8.20 26.44
CA VAL A 921 46.23 -7.69 26.74
C VAL A 921 45.23 -8.74 26.27
N VAL A 922 44.74 -9.54 27.21
CA VAL A 922 43.78 -10.63 26.94
C VAL A 922 42.57 -10.51 27.86
N ASN A 923 41.46 -11.17 27.52
CA ASN A 923 40.21 -11.14 28.30
C ASN A 923 39.65 -9.73 28.56
N ASN A 924 39.90 -8.78 27.64
CA ASN A 924 39.52 -7.36 27.78
C ASN A 924 39.99 -6.72 29.10
N VAL A 925 41.19 -7.09 29.57
CA VAL A 925 41.77 -6.48 30.77
C VAL A 925 41.85 -4.96 30.62
N PRO A 926 41.26 -4.18 31.53
CA PRO A 926 41.17 -2.73 31.38
C PRO A 926 42.44 -2.01 31.88
N SER A 927 43.27 -2.71 32.67
CA SER A 927 44.57 -2.19 33.12
C SER A 927 45.58 -3.28 33.47
N ILE A 928 46.86 -2.94 33.47
CA ILE A 928 47.99 -3.87 33.73
C ILE A 928 49.00 -3.19 34.65
N PHE A 929 49.47 -3.87 35.70
CA PHE A 929 50.49 -3.35 36.60
C PHE A 929 51.84 -4.04 36.38
N VAL A 930 52.94 -3.28 36.34
CA VAL A 930 54.32 -3.79 36.14
C VAL A 930 55.23 -3.37 37.29
N ASN A 931 55.97 -4.33 37.85
CA ASN A 931 56.88 -4.14 39.00
C ASN A 931 58.35 -4.35 38.59
N SER A 932 59.24 -3.41 38.95
CA SER A 932 60.68 -3.42 38.60
C SER A 932 61.62 -4.02 39.65
N SER A 933 61.13 -4.43 40.82
CA SER A 933 61.98 -4.98 41.88
C SER A 933 61.84 -6.50 41.98
N ALA A 934 62.90 -7.23 41.61
CA ALA A 934 62.98 -8.68 41.81
C ALA A 934 64.31 -9.03 42.52
N ILE A 935 64.21 -9.81 43.61
CA ILE A 935 65.27 -10.09 44.61
C ILE A 935 66.07 -11.35 44.22
N GLU A 936 67.35 -11.44 44.61
CA GLU A 936 68.28 -12.57 44.34
C GLU A 936 68.24 -13.73 45.37
N SER A 937 68.34 -15.00 44.92
CA SER A 937 69.35 -16.02 45.33
C SER A 937 68.88 -17.50 45.25
N VAL A 938 69.50 -18.33 44.37
CA VAL A 938 69.26 -19.80 44.31
C VAL A 938 70.12 -20.60 45.29
N ALA A 939 71.25 -20.05 45.74
CA ALA A 939 72.23 -20.78 46.55
C ALA A 939 71.86 -20.87 48.05
N THR A 940 70.80 -20.18 48.47
CA THR A 940 70.36 -20.03 49.88
C THR A 940 69.00 -20.68 50.17
N GLY A 941 68.27 -21.14 49.14
CA GLY A 941 66.98 -21.84 49.29
C GLY A 941 65.72 -20.96 49.17
N GLU A 942 65.83 -19.72 48.66
CA GLU A 942 64.68 -18.85 48.39
C GLU A 942 64.05 -19.15 47.01
N ALA A 943 62.79 -18.75 46.79
CA ALA A 943 62.00 -19.20 45.64
C ALA A 943 62.30 -18.41 44.35
N ASN A 944 62.56 -19.12 43.24
CA ASN A 944 63.01 -18.54 41.96
C ASN A 944 61.89 -18.13 40.99
N ALA A 945 60.73 -17.72 41.51
CA ALA A 945 59.61 -17.23 40.72
C ALA A 945 59.06 -15.92 41.30
N THR A 946 58.85 -14.92 40.44
CA THR A 946 58.36 -13.60 40.86
C THR A 946 57.29 -13.10 39.89
N LEU A 947 56.22 -12.49 40.40
CA LEU A 947 55.24 -11.77 39.59
C LEU A 947 55.88 -10.48 39.10
N VAL A 948 56.04 -10.36 37.79
CA VAL A 948 56.70 -9.22 37.15
C VAL A 948 55.69 -8.24 36.58
N ALA A 949 54.57 -8.75 36.08
CA ALA A 949 53.46 -7.93 35.63
C ALA A 949 52.14 -8.69 35.70
N GLY A 950 51.03 -7.98 35.86
CA GLY A 950 49.71 -8.61 35.79
C GLY A 950 48.55 -7.68 36.12
N TRP A 951 47.35 -8.20 35.89
CA TRP A 951 46.07 -7.64 36.30
C TRP A 951 45.37 -8.66 37.20
N ASN A 952 44.90 -8.19 38.35
CA ASN A 952 44.13 -9.01 39.29
C ASN A 952 44.86 -10.33 39.65
N ALA A 953 46.16 -10.24 39.93
CA ALA A 953 47.05 -11.39 40.08
C ALA A 953 48.02 -11.28 41.27
N SER A 954 48.27 -12.40 41.96
CA SER A 954 49.29 -12.55 43.01
C SER A 954 50.06 -13.87 42.82
N VAL A 955 51.26 -14.03 43.41
CA VAL A 955 52.01 -15.29 43.35
C VAL A 955 52.70 -15.62 44.67
N GLU A 956 52.58 -16.88 45.09
CA GLU A 956 53.41 -17.51 46.11
C GLU A 956 54.20 -18.66 45.48
N ALA A 957 55.51 -18.71 45.71
CA ALA A 957 56.36 -19.71 45.08
C ALA A 957 57.26 -20.44 46.08
N THR A 958 57.52 -21.72 45.79
CA THR A 958 58.43 -22.59 46.52
C THR A 958 59.32 -23.35 45.55
N THR A 959 60.56 -23.62 45.92
CA THR A 959 61.53 -24.35 45.08
C THR A 959 62.09 -25.55 45.85
N SER A 960 62.01 -26.75 45.26
CA SER A 960 62.60 -27.97 45.81
C SER A 960 63.67 -28.52 44.88
N VAL A 961 64.88 -28.79 45.40
CA VAL A 961 66.00 -29.36 44.65
C VAL A 961 66.12 -30.86 44.97
N GLY A 962 66.09 -31.71 43.94
CA GLY A 962 66.29 -33.16 44.05
C GLY A 962 67.75 -33.59 43.89
N GLU A 963 68.03 -34.89 44.07
CA GLU A 963 69.39 -35.42 43.94
C GLU A 963 69.95 -35.28 42.51
N PRO A 964 71.25 -34.95 42.34
CA PRO A 964 71.85 -34.68 41.03
C PRO A 964 72.02 -35.92 40.16
N GLU A 965 71.64 -35.82 38.89
CA GLU A 965 71.88 -36.83 37.85
C GLU A 965 73.04 -36.42 36.94
N LYS A 966 73.92 -37.36 36.60
CA LYS A 966 75.14 -37.11 35.82
C LYS A 966 74.88 -37.46 34.34
N GLU A 967 74.78 -36.46 33.46
CA GLU A 967 74.41 -36.64 32.04
C GLU A 967 75.37 -35.83 31.14
N ASP A 968 76.14 -36.50 30.28
CA ASP A 968 77.06 -35.92 29.28
C ASP A 968 78.23 -35.05 29.79
N GLY A 969 78.88 -35.44 30.90
CA GLY A 969 80.09 -34.75 31.44
C GLY A 969 79.80 -33.59 32.40
N LYS A 970 78.60 -33.64 32.97
CA LYS A 970 77.77 -32.48 33.18
C LYS A 970 76.67 -32.90 34.22
N LEU A 971 76.58 -32.23 35.39
CA LEU A 971 75.72 -32.61 36.53
C LEU A 971 74.42 -31.79 36.55
N LEU A 972 73.28 -32.46 36.38
CA LEU A 972 71.94 -31.86 36.39
C LEU A 972 71.30 -32.06 37.75
N TYR A 973 71.08 -30.98 38.48
CA TYR A 973 70.26 -30.99 39.69
C TYR A 973 68.81 -30.74 39.26
N PRO A 974 67.90 -31.71 39.35
CA PRO A 974 66.49 -31.48 39.07
C PRO A 974 65.94 -30.51 40.12
N VAL A 975 65.29 -29.45 39.64
CA VAL A 975 64.66 -28.42 40.46
C VAL A 975 63.18 -28.40 40.10
N THR A 976 62.32 -28.46 41.11
CA THR A 976 60.88 -28.28 40.94
C THR A 976 60.49 -26.97 41.59
N ILE A 977 60.04 -26.01 40.79
CA ILE A 977 59.47 -24.75 41.25
C ILE A 977 57.95 -24.94 41.22
N THR A 978 57.29 -24.73 42.36
CA THR A 978 55.84 -24.66 42.43
C THR A 978 55.47 -23.21 42.71
N ALA A 979 54.69 -22.60 41.82
CA ALA A 979 54.17 -21.25 41.98
C ALA A 979 52.64 -21.32 41.97
N ASP A 980 52.03 -21.01 43.10
CA ASP A 980 50.59 -20.84 43.24
C ASP A 980 50.26 -19.37 42.92
N VAL A 981 49.58 -19.15 41.79
CA VAL A 981 49.28 -17.83 41.23
C VAL A 981 47.78 -17.58 41.29
N GLU A 982 47.31 -16.73 42.18
CA GLU A 982 45.87 -16.43 42.20
C GLU A 982 45.55 -15.44 41.08
N LEU A 983 44.61 -15.80 40.20
CA LEU A 983 44.04 -14.93 39.16
C LEU A 983 42.57 -14.64 39.49
N GLY A 984 42.20 -13.37 39.62
CA GLY A 984 40.81 -12.96 39.71
C GLY A 984 40.12 -12.88 38.34
N GLU A 985 38.86 -12.43 38.31
CA GLU A 985 38.05 -12.34 37.08
C GLU A 985 38.76 -11.52 36.00
N ASN A 986 38.86 -12.08 34.79
CA ASN A 986 39.63 -11.56 33.65
C ASN A 986 41.13 -11.30 33.92
N GLY A 987 41.71 -11.87 34.98
CA GLY A 987 43.11 -11.63 35.35
C GLY A 987 44.14 -12.17 34.35
N VAL A 988 45.30 -11.51 34.30
CA VAL A 988 46.48 -11.98 33.56
C VAL A 988 47.72 -11.82 34.44
N ALA A 989 48.62 -12.79 34.43
CA ALA A 989 49.88 -12.72 35.18
C ALA A 989 51.07 -13.07 34.31
N VAL A 990 52.20 -12.41 34.54
CA VAL A 990 53.50 -12.73 33.95
C VAL A 990 54.47 -13.00 35.08
N ILE A 991 54.82 -14.27 35.22
CA ILE A 991 55.73 -14.78 36.25
C ILE A 991 57.09 -15.03 35.61
N ALA A 992 58.15 -14.43 36.14
CA ALA A 992 59.50 -14.76 35.71
C ALA A 992 60.06 -15.90 36.56
N LEU A 993 60.42 -17.01 35.91
CA LEU A 993 61.18 -18.12 36.47
C LEU A 993 62.66 -17.93 36.07
N ARG A 994 63.52 -17.72 37.07
CA ARG A 994 64.92 -17.30 36.87
C ARG A 994 65.91 -18.37 37.35
N ASP A 995 67.14 -18.28 36.86
CA ASP A 995 68.31 -19.03 37.36
C ASP A 995 68.22 -20.58 37.35
N VAL A 996 67.26 -21.16 36.62
CA VAL A 996 67.06 -22.61 36.46
C VAL A 996 66.72 -22.94 35.00
N ASN A 997 67.32 -23.98 34.41
CA ASN A 997 67.00 -24.39 33.03
C ASN A 997 65.73 -25.24 33.00
N ILE A 998 64.58 -24.58 32.84
CA ILE A 998 63.26 -25.23 32.92
C ILE A 998 63.09 -26.26 31.78
N SER A 999 62.64 -27.49 32.12
CA SER A 999 62.38 -28.60 31.18
C SER A 999 60.95 -28.62 30.70
N LYS A 1000 60.04 -28.50 31.66
CA LYS A 1000 58.61 -28.64 31.47
C LYS A 1000 57.96 -27.75 32.50
N ILE A 1001 56.99 -26.98 32.06
CA ILE A 1001 56.12 -26.21 32.93
C ILE A 1001 54.78 -26.88 32.82
N TYR A 1002 54.22 -27.26 33.94
CA TYR A 1002 52.88 -27.79 33.99
C TYR A 1002 51.97 -26.81 34.70
N LEU A 1003 50.75 -26.74 34.22
CA LEU A 1003 49.63 -26.18 34.93
C LEU A 1003 48.90 -27.32 35.63
N ILE A 1004 48.49 -27.12 36.88
CA ILE A 1004 47.62 -28.08 37.57
C ILE A 1004 46.18 -27.57 37.48
N LYS A 1005 45.36 -28.28 36.71
CA LYS A 1005 43.93 -27.99 36.54
C LYS A 1005 43.12 -29.22 36.97
N ASN A 1006 42.21 -29.05 37.92
CA ASN A 1006 41.38 -30.13 38.49
C ASN A 1006 42.19 -31.37 38.95
N GLY A 1007 43.39 -31.17 39.50
CA GLY A 1007 44.29 -32.24 39.94
C GLY A 1007 45.09 -32.94 38.83
N GLN A 1008 44.87 -32.60 37.55
CA GLN A 1008 45.64 -33.11 36.42
C GLN A 1008 46.77 -32.15 36.01
N LYS A 1009 47.95 -32.69 35.68
CA LYS A 1009 49.11 -31.94 35.19
C LYS A 1009 49.02 -31.74 33.67
N ILE A 1010 48.80 -30.51 33.22
CA ILE A 1010 48.74 -30.11 31.80
C ILE A 1010 50.06 -29.42 31.44
N GLN A 1011 50.79 -29.91 30.43
CA GLN A 1011 52.08 -29.31 30.06
C GLN A 1011 51.89 -28.03 29.23
N LEU A 1012 52.43 -26.89 29.69
CA LEU A 1012 52.36 -25.60 28.99
C LEU A 1012 53.26 -25.58 27.75
N THR A 1013 52.86 -24.76 26.77
CA THR A 1013 53.57 -24.58 25.49
C THR A 1013 54.06 -23.15 25.31
N THR A 1014 54.88 -22.88 24.28
CA THR A 1014 55.31 -21.53 23.92
C THR A 1014 54.38 -20.85 22.91
N ASN A 1015 53.20 -21.43 22.68
CA ASN A 1015 52.20 -20.85 21.79
C ASN A 1015 51.55 -19.66 22.50
N GLU A 1016 51.93 -18.43 22.15
CA GLU A 1016 51.38 -17.21 22.77
C GLU A 1016 49.86 -17.09 22.63
N SER A 1017 49.28 -17.80 21.66
CA SER A 1017 47.84 -17.89 21.43
C SER A 1017 47.12 -18.91 22.34
N ASP A 1018 47.82 -19.64 23.20
CA ASP A 1018 47.18 -20.52 24.18
C ASP A 1018 46.25 -19.69 25.09
N PRO A 1019 44.97 -20.05 25.20
CA PRO A 1019 43.98 -19.26 25.95
C PRO A 1019 44.16 -19.42 27.47
N ILE A 1020 44.87 -20.44 27.93
CA ILE A 1020 45.02 -20.73 29.36
C ILE A 1020 46.35 -20.16 29.86
N ALA A 1021 47.48 -20.61 29.33
CA ALA A 1021 48.78 -20.08 29.69
C ALA A 1021 49.83 -20.50 28.66
N TYR A 1022 50.87 -19.70 28.53
CA TYR A 1022 52.04 -20.01 27.72
C TYR A 1022 53.30 -19.53 28.41
N TYR A 1023 54.46 -19.88 27.88
CA TYR A 1023 55.72 -19.29 28.34
C TYR A 1023 56.59 -18.91 27.16
N TYR A 1024 57.44 -17.92 27.36
CA TYR A 1024 58.51 -17.57 26.44
C TYR A 1024 59.82 -17.46 27.20
N VAL A 1025 60.93 -17.47 26.46
CA VAL A 1025 62.27 -17.42 27.05
C VAL A 1025 63.02 -16.26 26.43
N GLN A 1026 63.53 -15.35 27.26
CA GLN A 1026 64.25 -14.17 26.82
C GLN A 1026 65.56 -14.03 27.61
N ASN A 1027 66.69 -13.98 26.89
CA ASN A 1027 68.04 -13.90 27.46
C ASN A 1027 68.31 -14.89 28.61
N GLY A 1028 67.74 -16.11 28.53
CA GLY A 1028 67.97 -17.19 29.50
C GLY A 1028 66.96 -17.27 30.65
N ILE A 1029 66.05 -16.30 30.80
CA ILE A 1029 64.98 -16.30 31.79
C ILE A 1029 63.66 -16.77 31.15
N VAL A 1030 62.88 -17.57 31.86
CA VAL A 1030 61.58 -18.06 31.38
C VAL A 1030 60.47 -17.21 31.97
N PHE A 1031 59.69 -16.53 31.12
CA PHE A 1031 58.51 -15.80 31.53
C PHE A 1031 57.28 -16.64 31.22
N VAL A 1032 56.51 -16.98 32.25
CA VAL A 1032 55.24 -17.70 32.13
C VAL A 1032 54.11 -16.70 32.19
N VAL A 1033 53.33 -16.68 31.11
CA VAL A 1033 52.15 -15.83 30.98
C VAL A 1033 50.92 -16.68 31.23
N ILE A 1034 50.16 -16.33 32.23
CA ILE A 1034 48.95 -17.04 32.65
C ILE A 1034 47.75 -16.15 32.38
N LYS A 1035 46.75 -16.72 31.72
CA LYS A 1035 45.50 -16.08 31.34
C LYS A 1035 44.31 -16.75 32.02
N GLN A 1036 44.45 -18.02 32.44
CA GLN A 1036 43.44 -18.83 33.15
C GLN A 1036 44.16 -19.93 33.98
N ASP A 1037 43.55 -20.34 35.11
CA ASP A 1037 43.98 -21.35 36.11
C ASP A 1037 45.29 -21.06 36.90
N PRO A 1038 45.33 -21.32 38.24
CA PRO A 1038 46.30 -20.65 39.11
C PRO A 1038 47.63 -21.37 39.39
N LYS A 1039 47.73 -22.70 39.30
CA LYS A 1039 48.88 -23.43 39.85
C LYS A 1039 49.88 -23.84 38.78
N ILE A 1040 51.11 -23.32 38.87
CA ILE A 1040 52.24 -23.73 38.04
C ILE A 1040 53.15 -24.68 38.81
N VAL A 1041 53.56 -25.76 38.16
CA VAL A 1041 54.70 -26.58 38.58
C VAL A 1041 55.70 -26.68 37.44
N ALA A 1042 56.82 -25.98 37.56
CA ALA A 1042 57.92 -26.00 36.62
C ALA A 1042 59.01 -26.97 37.08
N TYR A 1043 59.28 -27.99 36.28
CA TYR A 1043 60.41 -28.89 36.48
C TYR A 1043 61.54 -28.40 35.60
N GLY A 1044 62.57 -27.88 36.21
CA GLY A 1044 63.83 -27.56 35.56
C GLY A 1044 64.95 -28.42 36.07
N SER A 1045 66.11 -28.10 35.58
CA SER A 1045 67.34 -28.56 36.19
C SER A 1045 68.36 -27.47 35.98
N TYR A 1046 69.17 -27.16 36.99
CA TYR A 1046 70.33 -26.34 36.71
C TYR A 1046 71.47 -27.28 36.34
N ALA A 1047 71.95 -27.09 35.13
CA ALA A 1047 72.96 -27.93 34.49
C ALA A 1047 74.33 -27.35 34.83
N LYS A 1048 75.08 -28.03 35.69
CA LYS A 1048 76.49 -27.72 35.86
C LYS A 1048 77.28 -28.50 34.83
N PRO A 1049 77.48 -27.84 33.68
CA PRO A 1049 77.48 -28.53 32.40
C PRO A 1049 76.28 -29.56 32.28
N ALA A 1050 75.43 -29.56 31.20
CA ALA A 1050 74.50 -30.60 30.57
C ALA A 1050 73.72 -29.94 29.34
N PRO A 1051 72.52 -30.36 28.79
CA PRO A 1051 72.17 -30.87 27.39
C PRO A 1051 71.14 -30.04 26.46
N ARG A 1052 70.58 -30.52 25.26
CA ARG A 1052 69.14 -30.44 24.61
C ARG A 1052 68.75 -30.21 23.02
N ARG A 1053 67.42 -30.36 22.50
CA ARG A 1053 66.71 -30.34 21.06
C ARG A 1053 65.10 -29.92 20.84
N LYS A 1054 64.40 -29.78 19.58
CA LYS A 1054 62.92 -29.28 19.16
C LYS A 1054 62.08 -29.75 17.79
N VAL A 1055 60.89 -29.11 17.31
CA VAL A 1055 59.55 -29.37 16.45
C VAL A 1055 59.40 -29.42 14.83
N SER A 1056 58.18 -29.66 14.17
CA SER A 1056 57.81 -30.16 12.75
C SER A 1056 57.08 -29.26 11.65
N ILE A 1057 56.77 -29.81 10.45
CA ILE A 1057 56.84 -29.18 9.08
C ILE A 1057 55.57 -28.97 8.19
N PRO A 1058 54.60 -29.89 8.08
CA PRO A 1058 53.60 -29.88 6.99
C PRO A 1058 52.71 -28.64 6.94
N THR A 1059 52.35 -28.14 8.12
CA THR A 1059 51.56 -26.93 8.34
C THR A 1059 52.15 -25.72 7.62
N LEU A 1060 53.47 -25.66 7.51
CA LEU A 1060 54.14 -24.50 6.96
C LEU A 1060 54.02 -24.46 5.41
N ASN A 1061 53.86 -25.61 4.75
CA ASN A 1061 53.78 -25.68 3.29
C ASN A 1061 52.44 -25.18 2.73
N PHE A 1062 51.31 -25.60 3.32
CA PHE A 1062 49.98 -25.29 2.79
C PHE A 1062 49.71 -23.79 2.71
N LEU A 1063 50.10 -23.07 3.76
CA LEU A 1063 49.93 -21.62 3.85
C LEU A 1063 50.70 -20.90 2.73
N GLY A 1064 51.90 -21.37 2.40
CA GLY A 1064 52.70 -20.78 1.34
C GLY A 1064 52.07 -20.92 -0.05
N TYR A 1065 51.39 -22.04 -0.34
CA TYR A 1065 50.72 -22.27 -1.63
C TYR A 1065 49.53 -21.33 -1.86
N SER A 1066 48.64 -21.21 -0.86
CA SER A 1066 47.40 -20.45 -0.99
C SER A 1066 47.65 -18.95 -1.18
N TRP A 1067 48.64 -18.38 -0.47
CA TRP A 1067 48.97 -16.96 -0.61
C TRP A 1067 49.55 -16.61 -1.97
N TYR A 1068 50.38 -17.48 -2.56
CA TYR A 1068 50.96 -17.19 -3.87
C TYR A 1068 49.86 -17.05 -4.93
N LYS A 1069 48.88 -17.97 -4.95
CA LYS A 1069 47.77 -17.92 -5.91
C LYS A 1069 46.94 -16.64 -5.79
N LEU A 1070 46.61 -16.23 -4.56
CA LEU A 1070 45.83 -15.03 -4.29
C LEU A 1070 46.53 -13.77 -4.82
N TYR A 1071 47.81 -13.58 -4.49
CA TYR A 1071 48.53 -12.39 -4.91
C TYR A 1071 48.79 -12.37 -6.42
N SER A 1072 49.01 -13.53 -7.04
CA SER A 1072 49.25 -13.61 -8.48
C SER A 1072 48.04 -13.17 -9.29
N GLU A 1073 46.83 -13.54 -8.87
CA GLU A 1073 45.60 -13.04 -9.51
C GLU A 1073 45.41 -11.52 -9.30
N LYS A 1074 45.76 -11.03 -8.10
CA LYS A 1074 45.65 -9.60 -7.78
C LYS A 1074 46.64 -8.76 -8.60
N PHE A 1075 47.83 -9.29 -8.84
CA PHE A 1075 48.87 -8.63 -9.64
C PHE A 1075 48.38 -8.33 -11.04
N SER A 1076 47.83 -9.32 -11.75
CA SER A 1076 47.39 -9.14 -13.14
C SER A 1076 46.37 -8.01 -13.30
N LYS A 1077 45.38 -7.94 -12.40
CA LYS A 1077 44.34 -6.89 -12.43
C LYS A 1077 44.93 -5.49 -12.20
N LEU A 1078 45.80 -5.38 -11.19
CA LEU A 1078 46.42 -4.10 -10.84
C LEU A 1078 47.46 -3.66 -11.87
N TYR A 1079 48.12 -4.58 -12.56
CA TYR A 1079 49.12 -4.20 -13.55
C TYR A 1079 48.48 -3.52 -14.76
N GLU A 1080 47.35 -4.06 -15.24
CA GLU A 1080 46.57 -3.44 -16.32
C GLU A 1080 46.08 -2.04 -15.93
N GLU A 1081 45.51 -1.92 -14.73
CA GLU A 1081 45.05 -0.63 -14.19
C GLU A 1081 46.20 0.39 -14.04
N ALA A 1082 47.37 -0.05 -13.57
CA ALA A 1082 48.54 0.79 -13.42
C ALA A 1082 49.06 1.32 -14.77
N VAL A 1083 49.01 0.50 -15.82
CA VAL A 1083 49.39 0.92 -17.18
C VAL A 1083 48.41 1.96 -17.73
N GLU A 1084 47.10 1.76 -17.55
CA GLU A 1084 46.08 2.71 -18.02
C GLU A 1084 46.18 4.08 -17.35
N LEU A 1085 46.49 4.10 -16.05
CA LEU A 1085 46.65 5.34 -15.29
C LEU A 1085 47.97 6.06 -15.57
N GLY A 1086 48.86 5.46 -16.36
CA GLY A 1086 50.14 6.05 -16.74
C GLY A 1086 51.20 6.01 -15.65
N VAL A 1087 51.21 4.95 -14.82
CA VAL A 1087 52.32 4.68 -13.88
C VAL A 1087 53.64 4.60 -14.64
N ASP A 1088 54.70 5.16 -14.06
CA ASP A 1088 55.99 5.23 -14.73
C ASP A 1088 56.55 3.83 -15.05
N ASN A 1089 57.27 3.73 -16.17
CA ASN A 1089 57.77 2.46 -16.67
C ASN A 1089 58.81 1.79 -15.74
N GLU A 1090 59.49 2.53 -14.87
CA GLU A 1090 60.45 1.93 -13.92
C GLU A 1090 59.71 1.20 -12.79
N THR A 1091 58.67 1.81 -12.23
CA THR A 1091 57.83 1.20 -11.19
C THR A 1091 57.09 -0.03 -11.71
N LEU A 1092 56.53 0.07 -12.93
CA LEU A 1092 55.91 -1.08 -13.60
C LEU A 1092 56.93 -2.20 -13.88
N ALA A 1093 58.14 -1.86 -14.33
CA ALA A 1093 59.18 -2.87 -14.56
C ALA A 1093 59.60 -3.58 -13.26
N LEU A 1094 59.73 -2.85 -12.15
CA LEU A 1094 60.11 -3.43 -10.86
C LEU A 1094 59.03 -4.36 -10.30
N ALA A 1095 57.76 -3.97 -10.44
CA ALA A 1095 56.64 -4.83 -10.05
C ALA A 1095 56.62 -6.13 -10.89
N LEU A 1096 56.84 -6.02 -12.20
CA LEU A 1096 56.91 -7.16 -13.10
C LEU A 1096 58.11 -8.09 -12.78
N GLU A 1097 59.25 -7.53 -12.36
CA GLU A 1097 60.42 -8.31 -11.96
C GLU A 1097 60.11 -9.21 -10.75
N TYR A 1098 59.44 -8.67 -9.72
CA TYR A 1098 59.07 -9.46 -8.54
C TYR A 1098 58.00 -10.50 -8.85
N HIS A 1099 57.05 -10.20 -9.73
CA HIS A 1099 56.07 -11.17 -10.23
C HIS A 1099 56.76 -12.34 -10.97
N GLN A 1100 57.73 -12.04 -11.83
CA GLN A 1100 58.48 -13.07 -12.55
C GLN A 1100 59.28 -13.97 -11.59
N LYS A 1101 60.02 -13.39 -10.63
CA LYS A 1101 60.76 -14.16 -9.61
C LYS A 1101 59.84 -15.05 -8.76
N ALA A 1102 58.66 -14.54 -8.42
CA ALA A 1102 57.67 -15.30 -7.68
C ALA A 1102 57.17 -16.51 -8.50
N GLY A 1103 56.92 -16.31 -9.80
CA GLY A 1103 56.63 -17.37 -10.77
C GLY A 1103 57.73 -18.43 -10.91
N GLU A 1104 59.01 -18.04 -10.87
CA GLU A 1104 60.13 -18.99 -10.90
C GLU A 1104 60.14 -19.89 -9.65
N TYR A 1105 60.01 -19.30 -8.46
CA TYR A 1105 59.95 -20.09 -7.22
C TYR A 1105 58.73 -20.99 -7.19
N TYR A 1106 57.59 -20.52 -7.68
CA TYR A 1106 56.39 -21.34 -7.75
C TYR A 1106 56.48 -22.45 -8.79
N SER A 1107 57.18 -22.22 -9.91
CA SER A 1107 57.45 -23.28 -10.90
C SER A 1107 58.27 -24.40 -10.29
N LYS A 1108 59.23 -24.08 -9.41
CA LYS A 1108 59.98 -25.07 -8.64
C LYS A 1108 59.13 -25.82 -7.62
N VAL A 1109 58.12 -25.17 -7.05
CA VAL A 1109 57.12 -25.84 -6.20
C VAL A 1109 56.31 -26.83 -7.02
N LEU A 1110 55.83 -26.42 -8.20
CA LEU A 1110 55.08 -27.29 -9.10
C LEU A 1110 55.94 -28.48 -9.57
N GLU A 1111 57.22 -28.29 -9.84
CA GLU A 1111 58.13 -29.39 -10.15
C GLU A 1111 58.24 -30.38 -8.97
N LEU A 1112 58.49 -29.88 -7.76
CA LEU A 1112 58.62 -30.69 -6.55
C LEU A 1112 57.33 -31.38 -6.12
N SER A 1113 56.19 -30.83 -6.50
CA SER A 1113 54.87 -31.40 -6.23
C SER A 1113 54.26 -32.11 -7.45
N GLU A 1114 55.04 -32.33 -8.51
CA GLU A 1114 54.59 -32.94 -9.76
C GLU A 1114 53.30 -32.32 -10.35
N GLY A 1115 53.17 -31.00 -10.21
CA GLY A 1115 52.04 -30.19 -10.67
C GLY A 1115 50.89 -30.05 -9.67
N ASN A 1116 50.82 -30.87 -8.60
CA ASN A 1116 49.72 -30.83 -7.62
C ASN A 1116 50.20 -30.57 -6.18
N VAL A 1117 50.33 -29.30 -5.83
CA VAL A 1117 50.90 -28.86 -4.55
C VAL A 1117 50.09 -29.30 -3.33
N ILE A 1118 48.76 -29.38 -3.44
CA ILE A 1118 47.87 -29.69 -2.29
C ILE A 1118 48.08 -31.13 -1.78
N TYR A 1119 48.51 -32.06 -2.64
CA TYR A 1119 48.78 -33.44 -2.20
C TYR A 1119 50.13 -33.61 -1.49
N HIS A 1120 51.07 -32.69 -1.66
CA HIS A 1120 52.46 -32.86 -1.21
C HIS A 1120 52.84 -32.01 0.00
N LEU A 1121 51.85 -31.53 0.77
CA LEU A 1121 52.05 -30.58 1.87
C LEU A 1121 52.95 -31.08 3.01
N TYR A 1122 53.17 -32.39 3.18
CA TYR A 1122 54.10 -32.92 4.18
C TYR A 1122 55.58 -32.80 3.78
N ASP A 1123 55.86 -32.51 2.51
CA ASP A 1123 57.23 -32.43 2.02
C ASP A 1123 57.89 -31.12 2.43
N ILE A 1124 58.78 -31.18 3.41
CA ILE A 1124 59.54 -30.02 3.89
C ILE A 1124 60.19 -29.20 2.77
N ARG A 1125 60.53 -29.85 1.66
CA ARG A 1125 61.23 -29.20 0.56
C ARG A 1125 60.36 -28.17 -0.14
N LEU A 1126 59.02 -28.27 -0.07
CA LEU A 1126 58.11 -27.26 -0.60
C LEU A 1126 58.17 -25.96 0.20
N LEU A 1127 58.66 -25.98 1.44
CA LEU A 1127 58.46 -24.90 2.40
C LEU A 1127 59.16 -23.62 2.01
N ALA A 1128 60.47 -23.73 1.78
CA ALA A 1128 61.26 -22.58 1.41
C ALA A 1128 60.83 -22.02 0.04
N PRO A 1129 60.65 -22.85 -1.02
CA PRO A 1129 60.19 -22.37 -2.32
C PRO A 1129 58.79 -21.72 -2.29
N LEU A 1130 57.79 -22.35 -1.64
CA LEU A 1130 56.45 -21.78 -1.53
C LEU A 1130 56.46 -20.44 -0.81
N ARG A 1131 57.23 -20.35 0.27
CA ARG A 1131 57.38 -19.10 1.01
C ARG A 1131 58.00 -18.01 0.13
N GLN A 1132 59.04 -18.33 -0.63
CA GLN A 1132 59.66 -17.34 -1.52
C GLN A 1132 58.73 -16.93 -2.65
N ALA A 1133 57.96 -17.87 -3.21
CA ALA A 1133 56.98 -17.57 -4.25
C ALA A 1133 55.97 -16.52 -3.76
N TYR A 1134 55.21 -16.79 -2.69
CA TYR A 1134 54.15 -15.85 -2.29
C TYR A 1134 54.70 -14.51 -1.77
N VAL A 1135 55.86 -14.50 -1.11
CA VAL A 1135 56.43 -13.26 -0.57
C VAL A 1135 56.83 -12.31 -1.70
N ASN A 1136 57.41 -12.84 -2.79
CA ASN A 1136 57.77 -12.01 -3.93
C ASN A 1136 56.51 -11.56 -4.70
N GLU A 1137 55.52 -12.44 -4.85
CA GLU A 1137 54.25 -12.09 -5.50
C GLU A 1137 53.52 -10.96 -4.76
N MET A 1138 53.47 -11.05 -3.43
CA MET A 1138 52.90 -10.01 -2.58
C MET A 1138 53.64 -8.68 -2.69
N LYS A 1139 54.96 -8.70 -2.86
CA LYS A 1139 55.74 -7.47 -3.08
C LYS A 1139 55.40 -6.83 -4.42
N ALA A 1140 55.28 -7.63 -5.47
CA ALA A 1140 54.89 -7.16 -6.80
C ALA A 1140 53.55 -6.43 -6.78
N VAL A 1141 52.54 -7.04 -6.14
CA VAL A 1141 51.20 -6.44 -5.95
C VAL A 1141 51.28 -5.12 -5.19
N ARG A 1142 51.98 -5.08 -4.05
CA ARG A 1142 52.03 -3.87 -3.21
C ARG A 1142 52.69 -2.69 -3.90
N ILE A 1143 53.66 -2.93 -4.78
CA ILE A 1143 54.30 -1.86 -5.57
C ILE A 1143 53.25 -1.21 -6.49
N LEU A 1144 52.45 -2.02 -7.19
CA LEU A 1144 51.41 -1.50 -8.08
C LEU A 1144 50.30 -0.78 -7.33
N GLU A 1145 49.80 -1.38 -6.23
CA GLU A 1145 48.75 -0.77 -5.41
C GLU A 1145 49.17 0.62 -4.93
N LYS A 1146 50.41 0.73 -4.44
CA LYS A 1146 50.94 2.00 -3.97
C LYS A 1146 51.02 3.04 -5.10
N ALA A 1147 51.54 2.64 -6.26
CA ALA A 1147 51.70 3.55 -7.40
C ALA A 1147 50.35 4.04 -7.95
N ILE A 1148 49.37 3.14 -8.08
CA ILE A 1148 48.00 3.48 -8.51
C ILE A 1148 47.37 4.47 -7.55
N LYS A 1149 47.51 4.22 -6.24
CA LYS A 1149 46.91 5.05 -5.20
C LYS A 1149 47.47 6.47 -5.21
N GLU A 1150 48.79 6.61 -5.34
CA GLU A 1150 49.46 7.91 -5.46
C GLU A 1150 48.98 8.69 -6.70
N LEU A 1151 48.78 8.04 -7.86
CA LEU A 1151 48.28 8.71 -9.06
C LEU A 1151 46.81 9.14 -8.97
N LYS A 1152 45.99 8.40 -8.21
CA LYS A 1152 44.59 8.78 -7.96
C LYS A 1152 44.45 9.91 -6.92
N GLY A 1153 45.56 10.39 -6.35
CA GLY A 1153 45.57 11.46 -5.35
C GLY A 1153 45.04 11.00 -3.99
N GLU A 1154 45.07 9.70 -3.72
CA GLU A 1154 44.68 9.09 -2.46
C GLU A 1154 45.93 8.86 -1.60
N GLU A 1155 46.04 9.47 -0.41
CA GLU A 1155 47.14 9.19 0.56
C GLU A 1155 47.09 7.75 1.05
#